data_AF-A0A918HKG8-F1
#
_entry.id   AF-A0A918HKG8-F1
#
_cell.length_a   1.000
_cell.length_b   1.000
_cell.length_c   1.000
_cell.angle_alpha   90.00
_cell.angle_beta   90.00
_cell.angle_gamma   90.00
#
_symmetry.space_group_name_H-M   'P 1'
#
loop_
_entity.id
_entity.type
_entity.pdbx_description
1 polymer ?
#
loop_
_entity_poly.entity_id
_entity_poly.type
_entity_poly.pdbx_seq_one_letter_code
_entity_poly.pdbx_strand_id
1 'polypeptide(L)'
;MDLVPALEEPLKKVLGPPTAKVMAEHLGLHTVGDLLHHYPRRYEERGQLTHLADLPMDEHVTVVAMVADARLHSFASAKAPRGKGQRLEVTITDGSGRLQLVFFGSGVHKPHKELLPGTRAMFSGKVSVFNRRLQLAHPAYELLRGDTEETVETWAGALIPIYPATAKLESWKIGKAIQTVLPSAQEAVDPLPDTLRAGRGLVSLPEALLKIHRPHTKADIDDARGRLKWDEAFVLQVALARRRHADAQLPAVPRRPSPDGLLSSFDDRLPFTLTEGQQKVSREIFDDLAASHPMHRLLQGEVGSGKAQPLDSLVLTPRGFRRMGDMGVGDEVVVPAGEIALIDGVFPQGEREVWRIVLSDGSSVECDDEHLWIVGTSCGWDRGLSPKVMTTREIRHDLFKANGSSKWYIPAATPVDLGDDTGLPLDSYLLGLLLGDGSFRHNLRFSTADAELRDALAALAAPDCRLVPVTGSRCDYTIQLLQRSGGVRNPIIQTLRELGLWGLTSHAKFIPAEFKNSSIKNRLALLQGLMDTDGTVDQNGLSISLCSASRTLADDVAWLVRSLGGRARVLPKKAAFNVSVALPDGYPPFRLTRKAERVRPRPNYNTFRRGIRTVEYVGRKPVQCISVAHPDHAYVTDHFTVTHNTMVALRAMLAVVDAGGQAAMLAPTEVLAQQHHRSVVEMMGELAEGGMLGGSEQATKVVLLTGSMGVAARRQALLDLVTGEAGIVIGTHALIEDKVQFHDLGLVVVDEQHRFGVEQRDALRGKGKQPPHLLVMTATPIPRTVAMTVFGDLETSVLDQLPAGRSPIASHVVPAADKPHFLARAWERVREEVQNGHQAYVVCPRIGDDIDEPADPKKAARKKSPEDEAEKRPPLAVLDVADQLAKGPLRGLAVEVLHGRMPPDDKDAVMRRFAAGDTDVLVATTVIEVGVNVPNATAMVIMDADRFGVSQLHQLRGRVGRGSAPGLCLLVSEMPEASPARQRLNSVAATLDGFELSRIDLEQRREGDVLGQAQSGARTSLRVLAVIEDEEVIAQAREEAVTVVTEDPELTAYPGLRTALDALLDDEREQYLEKG
;
A
#
# COMPACT_ATOMS: atom_id res chain seq x y z
N MET A 1 0.47 -49.73 10.20
CA MET A 1 -0.86 -49.87 10.81
C MET A 1 -0.87 -50.62 12.16
N ASP A 2 0.26 -50.96 12.81
CA ASP A 2 0.25 -51.81 14.03
C ASP A 2 1.17 -51.31 15.16
N LEU A 3 1.13 -50.03 15.58
CA LEU A 3 2.09 -49.61 16.62
C LEU A 3 1.55 -49.00 17.91
N VAL A 4 0.27 -48.64 18.08
CA VAL A 4 -0.27 -48.42 19.44
C VAL A 4 -1.79 -48.73 19.56
N PRO A 5 -2.19 -49.98 19.84
CA PRO A 5 -3.60 -50.37 19.95
C PRO A 5 -4.40 -49.60 21.02
N ALA A 6 -3.74 -49.14 22.09
CA ALA A 6 -4.41 -48.48 23.21
C ALA A 6 -4.80 -47.02 22.91
N LEU A 7 -4.05 -46.31 22.05
CA LEU A 7 -4.37 -44.92 21.69
C LEU A 7 -5.48 -44.84 20.64
N GLU A 8 -5.53 -45.82 19.73
CA GLU A 8 -6.60 -45.97 18.72
C GLU A 8 -7.90 -46.55 19.30
N GLU A 9 -7.92 -46.92 20.59
CA GLU A 9 -9.09 -47.53 21.19
C GLU A 9 -10.28 -46.55 21.24
N PRO A 10 -11.48 -46.92 20.74
CA PRO A 10 -12.63 -46.04 20.76
C PRO A 10 -13.06 -45.66 22.18
N LEU A 11 -13.32 -44.38 22.43
CA LEU A 11 -13.80 -43.87 23.73
C LEU A 11 -15.08 -44.56 24.20
N LYS A 12 -15.89 -45.05 23.26
CA LYS A 12 -17.12 -45.81 23.55
C LYS A 12 -16.86 -47.06 24.38
N LYS A 13 -15.71 -47.71 24.19
CA LYS A 13 -15.31 -48.94 24.89
C LYS A 13 -14.74 -48.63 26.28
N VAL A 14 -14.02 -47.52 26.42
CA VAL A 14 -13.29 -47.15 27.64
C VAL A 14 -14.12 -46.31 28.63
N LEU A 15 -14.89 -45.33 28.13
CA LEU A 15 -15.68 -44.39 28.96
C LEU A 15 -17.19 -44.70 28.99
N GLY A 16 -17.62 -45.65 28.17
CA GLY A 16 -19.01 -46.04 27.98
C GLY A 16 -19.76 -45.22 26.90
N PRO A 17 -20.83 -45.78 26.30
CA PRO A 17 -21.55 -45.17 25.18
C PRO A 17 -22.11 -43.75 25.39
N PRO A 18 -22.71 -43.38 26.55
CA PRO A 18 -23.33 -42.08 26.69
C PRO A 18 -22.30 -40.95 26.75
N THR A 19 -21.19 -41.12 27.47
CA THR A 19 -20.13 -40.11 27.58
C THR A 19 -19.39 -39.94 26.25
N ALA A 20 -19.00 -41.05 25.63
CA ALA A 20 -18.32 -41.05 24.34
C ALA A 20 -19.15 -40.40 23.22
N LYS A 21 -20.47 -40.62 23.21
CA LYS A 21 -21.37 -39.98 22.24
C LYS A 21 -21.38 -38.46 22.37
N VAL A 22 -21.42 -37.92 23.58
CA VAL A 22 -21.42 -36.46 23.78
C VAL A 22 -20.03 -35.87 23.47
N MET A 23 -18.94 -36.58 23.79
CA MET A 23 -17.58 -36.17 23.41
C MET A 23 -17.41 -36.14 21.89
N ALA A 24 -17.89 -37.15 21.16
CA ALA A 24 -17.86 -37.16 19.70
C ALA A 24 -18.72 -36.05 19.08
N GLU A 25 -19.95 -35.85 19.56
CA GLU A 25 -20.87 -34.86 18.99
C GLU A 25 -20.47 -33.40 19.25
N HIS A 26 -19.95 -33.09 20.44
CA HIS A 26 -19.73 -31.69 20.88
C HIS A 26 -18.26 -31.29 20.93
N LEU A 27 -17.33 -32.25 21.04
CA LEU A 27 -15.89 -32.00 21.08
C LEU A 27 -15.13 -32.68 19.92
N GLY A 28 -15.79 -33.56 19.15
CA GLY A 28 -15.16 -34.28 18.04
C GLY A 28 -14.09 -35.28 18.47
N LEU A 29 -14.17 -35.81 19.70
CA LEU A 29 -13.21 -36.78 20.25
C LEU A 29 -13.75 -38.20 20.11
N HIS A 30 -12.99 -39.10 19.48
CA HIS A 30 -13.42 -40.46 19.14
C HIS A 30 -12.55 -41.55 19.79
N THR A 31 -11.25 -41.32 19.92
CA THR A 31 -10.27 -42.29 20.43
C THR A 31 -9.65 -41.87 21.77
N VAL A 32 -8.94 -42.80 22.43
CA VAL A 32 -8.14 -42.49 23.63
C VAL A 32 -7.07 -41.43 23.32
N GLY A 33 -6.42 -41.54 22.16
CA GLY A 33 -5.46 -40.56 21.66
C GLY A 33 -6.05 -39.16 21.52
N ASP A 34 -7.26 -39.03 20.95
CA ASP A 34 -7.97 -37.75 20.84
C ASP A 34 -8.17 -37.09 22.21
N LEU A 35 -8.55 -37.88 23.22
CA LEU A 35 -8.79 -37.39 24.57
C LEU A 35 -7.51 -37.00 25.31
N LEU A 36 -6.41 -37.73 25.10
CA LEU A 36 -5.10 -37.39 25.65
C LEU A 36 -4.46 -36.17 24.98
N HIS A 37 -4.87 -35.80 23.77
CA HIS A 37 -4.44 -34.56 23.14
C HIS A 37 -5.43 -33.40 23.36
N HIS A 38 -6.44 -33.58 24.21
CA HIS A 38 -7.37 -32.54 24.61
C HIS A 38 -6.84 -31.77 25.82
N TYR A 39 -5.91 -30.85 25.58
CA TYR A 39 -5.13 -30.20 26.63
C TYR A 39 -5.91 -29.19 27.50
N PRO A 40 -5.50 -28.96 28.75
CA PRO A 40 -6.07 -27.91 29.60
C PRO A 40 -5.82 -26.50 29.03
N ARG A 41 -6.84 -25.63 29.07
CA ARG A 41 -6.73 -24.21 28.67
C ARG A 41 -5.95 -23.39 29.70
N ARG A 42 -6.09 -23.71 30.98
CA ARG A 42 -5.37 -23.06 32.09
C ARG A 42 -5.25 -24.00 33.28
N TYR A 43 -4.40 -23.62 34.23
CA TYR A 43 -4.20 -24.32 35.49
C TYR A 43 -4.48 -23.34 36.64
N GLU A 44 -5.24 -23.79 37.62
CA GLU A 44 -5.55 -23.00 38.82
C GLU A 44 -4.83 -23.60 40.02
N GLU A 45 -4.17 -22.77 40.83
CA GLU A 45 -3.53 -23.23 42.06
C GLU A 45 -4.59 -23.58 43.11
N ARG A 46 -4.39 -24.70 43.80
CA ARG A 46 -5.27 -25.16 44.88
C ARG A 46 -5.27 -24.13 46.03
N GLY A 47 -6.27 -23.24 46.01
CA GLY A 47 -6.48 -22.21 47.03
C GLY A 47 -6.60 -20.78 46.50
N GLN A 48 -6.23 -20.53 45.24
CA GLN A 48 -6.47 -19.26 44.55
C GLN A 48 -7.84 -19.24 43.88
N LEU A 49 -8.45 -18.05 43.80
CA LEU A 49 -9.76 -17.83 43.18
C LEU A 49 -9.54 -17.23 41.78
N THR A 50 -10.34 -17.64 40.80
CA THR A 50 -10.26 -17.14 39.42
C THR A 50 -10.62 -15.65 39.39
N HIS A 51 -9.82 -14.83 38.70
CA HIS A 51 -10.14 -13.41 38.51
C HIS A 51 -11.44 -13.24 37.70
N LEU A 52 -12.50 -12.77 38.34
CA LEU A 52 -13.86 -12.70 37.78
C LEU A 52 -14.08 -11.50 36.85
N ALA A 53 -13.17 -10.51 36.86
CA ALA A 53 -13.30 -9.30 36.04
C ALA A 53 -13.02 -9.54 34.55
N ASP A 54 -12.23 -10.58 34.22
CA ASP A 54 -11.72 -10.82 32.86
C ASP A 54 -12.49 -11.93 32.12
N LEU A 55 -13.70 -12.26 32.57
CA LEU A 55 -14.48 -13.35 31.98
C LEU A 55 -15.04 -12.95 30.60
N PRO A 56 -14.79 -13.74 29.54
CA PRO A 56 -15.34 -13.46 28.21
C PRO A 56 -16.86 -13.57 28.21
N MET A 57 -17.54 -12.58 27.64
CA MET A 57 -19.00 -12.57 27.53
C MET A 57 -19.49 -13.64 26.56
N ASP A 58 -20.63 -14.24 26.88
CA ASP A 58 -21.34 -15.20 26.04
C ASP A 58 -20.60 -16.52 25.75
N GLU A 59 -19.46 -16.75 26.42
CA GLU A 59 -18.73 -18.03 26.44
C GLU A 59 -19.16 -18.93 27.61
N HIS A 60 -19.02 -20.25 27.44
CA HIS A 60 -19.13 -21.21 28.53
C HIS A 60 -17.80 -21.27 29.28
N VAL A 61 -17.79 -20.84 30.55
CA VAL A 61 -16.56 -20.75 31.36
C VAL A 61 -16.68 -21.59 32.62
N THR A 62 -15.55 -22.13 33.07
CA THR A 62 -15.43 -22.78 34.39
C THR A 62 -14.57 -21.90 35.29
N VAL A 63 -15.11 -21.46 36.43
CA VAL A 63 -14.44 -20.55 37.39
C VAL A 63 -14.34 -21.19 38.78
N VAL A 64 -13.25 -20.95 39.48
CA VAL A 64 -13.06 -21.32 40.89
C VAL A 64 -13.35 -20.10 41.75
N ALA A 65 -14.38 -20.15 42.60
CA ALA A 65 -14.77 -19.00 43.40
C ALA A 65 -15.30 -19.39 44.79
N MET A 66 -15.35 -18.43 45.70
CA MET A 66 -15.97 -18.59 47.00
C MET A 66 -17.39 -18.01 46.98
N VAL A 67 -18.33 -18.70 47.60
CA VAL A 67 -19.68 -18.16 47.81
C VAL A 67 -19.64 -17.04 48.86
N ALA A 68 -20.01 -15.83 48.46
CA ALA A 68 -20.10 -14.67 49.35
C ALA A 68 -21.47 -14.58 50.03
N ASP A 69 -22.54 -14.84 49.28
CA ASP A 69 -23.92 -14.74 49.74
C ASP A 69 -24.84 -15.67 48.93
N ALA A 70 -25.92 -16.17 49.52
CA ALA A 70 -26.91 -17.00 48.84
C ALA A 70 -28.31 -16.61 49.32
N ARG A 71 -29.14 -16.10 48.40
CA ARG A 71 -30.49 -15.59 48.71
C ARG A 71 -31.55 -16.29 47.88
N LEU A 72 -32.55 -16.81 48.58
CA LEU A 72 -33.73 -17.39 47.97
C LEU A 72 -34.83 -16.33 47.82
N HIS A 73 -35.17 -16.01 46.58
CA HIS A 73 -36.27 -15.12 46.22
C HIS A 73 -37.47 -15.92 45.72
N SER A 74 -38.65 -15.63 46.28
CA SER A 74 -39.92 -16.20 45.81
C SER A 74 -40.69 -15.18 44.97
N PHE A 75 -41.18 -15.59 43.79
CA PHE A 75 -41.95 -14.74 42.88
C PHE A 75 -43.19 -15.47 42.32
N ALA A 76 -44.18 -14.68 41.91
CA ALA A 76 -45.37 -15.18 41.22
C ALA A 76 -45.08 -15.32 39.71
N SER A 77 -45.43 -16.45 39.10
CA SER A 77 -45.19 -16.76 37.68
C SER A 77 -46.51 -17.10 36.97
N ALA A 78 -46.59 -16.87 35.66
CA ALA A 78 -47.75 -17.20 34.81
C ALA A 78 -48.17 -18.69 34.88
N LYS A 79 -47.25 -19.61 35.21
CA LYS A 79 -47.54 -21.05 35.42
C LYS A 79 -47.84 -21.42 36.88
N ALA A 80 -47.67 -20.51 37.83
CA ALA A 80 -47.92 -20.74 39.26
C ALA A 80 -48.37 -19.44 39.97
N PRO A 81 -49.66 -19.07 39.86
CA PRO A 81 -50.18 -17.77 40.31
C PRO A 81 -50.22 -17.58 41.84
N ARG A 82 -50.02 -18.66 42.61
CA ARG A 82 -50.02 -18.66 44.09
C ARG A 82 -48.61 -18.74 44.71
N GLY A 83 -47.63 -18.05 44.11
CA GLY A 83 -46.34 -17.75 44.77
C GLY A 83 -45.39 -18.93 44.99
N LYS A 84 -45.24 -19.85 44.02
CA LYS A 84 -44.29 -20.99 44.11
C LYS A 84 -43.11 -20.92 43.14
N GLY A 85 -42.91 -19.81 42.42
CA GLY A 85 -41.68 -19.61 41.66
C GLY A 85 -40.54 -19.31 42.62
N GLN A 86 -39.52 -20.16 42.68
CA GLN A 86 -38.33 -19.94 43.48
C GLN A 86 -37.16 -19.57 42.55
N ARG A 87 -36.40 -18.54 42.94
CA ARG A 87 -35.13 -18.13 42.33
C ARG A 87 -34.07 -18.08 43.41
N LEU A 88 -32.98 -18.79 43.24
CA LEU A 88 -31.81 -18.66 44.11
C LEU A 88 -30.77 -17.81 43.41
N GLU A 89 -30.38 -16.73 44.05
CA GLU A 89 -29.25 -15.90 43.68
C GLU A 89 -28.08 -16.20 44.61
N VAL A 90 -27.02 -16.78 44.07
CA VAL A 90 -25.77 -17.00 44.79
C VAL A 90 -24.75 -16.00 44.27
N THR A 91 -24.24 -15.12 45.11
CA THR A 91 -23.14 -14.23 44.74
C THR A 91 -21.83 -14.91 45.08
N ILE A 92 -20.98 -15.11 44.08
CA ILE A 92 -19.61 -15.62 44.25
C ILE A 92 -18.60 -14.47 44.14
N THR A 93 -17.46 -14.62 44.79
CA THR A 93 -16.37 -13.65 44.80
C THR A 93 -15.02 -14.36 44.75
N ASP A 94 -14.05 -13.67 44.17
CA ASP A 94 -12.62 -13.99 44.12
C ASP A 94 -11.78 -13.07 45.04
N GLY A 95 -12.41 -12.10 45.71
CA GLY A 95 -11.76 -11.08 46.53
C GLY A 95 -11.63 -9.70 45.86
N SER A 96 -11.61 -9.62 44.52
CA SER A 96 -11.54 -8.36 43.75
C SER A 96 -12.84 -8.01 43.03
N GLY A 97 -13.63 -9.01 42.64
CA GLY A 97 -14.88 -8.90 41.90
C GLY A 97 -16.02 -9.77 42.47
N ARG A 98 -17.21 -9.62 41.89
CA ARG A 98 -18.41 -10.39 42.25
C ARG A 98 -19.15 -10.84 40.99
N LEU A 99 -19.57 -12.11 40.97
CA LEU A 99 -20.37 -12.70 39.89
C LEU A 99 -21.65 -13.31 40.48
N GLN A 100 -22.80 -13.12 39.82
CA GLN A 100 -24.07 -13.68 40.28
C GLN A 100 -24.36 -15.03 39.62
N LEU A 101 -24.78 -16.02 40.39
CA LEU A 101 -25.28 -17.30 39.90
C LEU A 101 -26.79 -17.33 40.12
N VAL A 102 -27.55 -17.64 39.10
CA VAL A 102 -29.02 -17.62 39.17
C VAL A 102 -29.57 -19.00 38.86
N PHE A 103 -30.32 -19.57 39.79
CA PHE A 103 -31.05 -20.83 39.63
C PHE A 103 -32.56 -20.59 39.73
N PHE A 104 -33.36 -21.21 38.86
CA PHE A 104 -34.82 -21.08 38.86
C PHE A 104 -35.53 -22.42 39.11
N GLY A 105 -36.74 -22.37 39.67
CA GLY A 105 -37.67 -23.50 39.76
C GLY A 105 -37.27 -24.60 40.75
N SER A 106 -37.57 -25.86 40.42
CA SER A 106 -37.28 -27.03 41.27
C SER A 106 -35.78 -27.33 41.43
N GLY A 107 -34.94 -26.77 40.55
CA GLY A 107 -33.48 -26.91 40.58
C GLY A 107 -32.78 -26.11 41.69
N VAL A 108 -33.53 -25.36 42.50
CA VAL A 108 -33.00 -24.48 43.55
C VAL A 108 -32.62 -25.21 44.85
N HIS A 109 -33.31 -26.32 45.18
CA HIS A 109 -33.20 -26.96 46.49
C HIS A 109 -31.81 -27.54 46.81
N LYS A 110 -31.13 -28.12 45.82
CA LYS A 110 -29.79 -28.70 45.99
C LYS A 110 -28.72 -27.61 46.15
N PRO A 111 -28.59 -26.64 45.22
CA PRO A 111 -27.64 -25.53 45.40
C PRO A 111 -27.90 -24.67 46.64
N HIS A 112 -29.15 -24.48 47.07
CA HIS A 112 -29.43 -23.76 48.32
C HIS A 112 -28.90 -24.48 49.58
N LYS A 113 -28.78 -25.80 49.55
CA LYS A 113 -28.21 -26.59 50.66
C LYS A 113 -26.68 -26.68 50.59
N GLU A 114 -26.12 -26.69 49.38
CA GLU A 114 -24.69 -26.97 49.14
C GLU A 114 -23.85 -25.69 49.01
N LEU A 115 -24.40 -24.61 48.47
CA LEU A 115 -23.72 -23.33 48.20
C LEU A 115 -23.98 -22.32 49.33
N LEU A 116 -23.55 -22.67 50.54
CA LEU A 116 -23.57 -21.76 51.69
C LEU A 116 -22.42 -20.74 51.62
N PRO A 117 -22.56 -19.54 52.21
CA PRO A 117 -21.47 -18.57 52.32
C PRO A 117 -20.20 -19.19 52.91
N GLY A 118 -19.04 -18.92 52.30
CA GLY A 118 -17.75 -19.49 52.66
C GLY A 118 -17.39 -20.80 51.92
N THR A 119 -18.36 -21.44 51.25
CA THR A 119 -18.10 -22.63 50.44
C THR A 119 -17.26 -22.29 49.21
N ARG A 120 -16.21 -23.09 48.97
CA ARG A 120 -15.39 -23.04 47.74
C ARG A 120 -15.89 -24.09 46.75
N ALA A 121 -16.09 -23.68 45.51
CA ALA A 121 -16.56 -24.57 44.45
C ALA A 121 -16.09 -24.11 43.07
N MET A 122 -16.09 -25.06 42.14
CA MET A 122 -15.98 -24.79 40.71
C MET A 122 -17.37 -24.57 40.16
N PHE A 123 -17.55 -23.54 39.33
CA PHE A 123 -18.81 -23.19 38.68
C PHE A 123 -18.61 -23.16 37.17
N SER A 124 -19.43 -23.89 36.42
CA SER A 124 -19.39 -23.91 34.95
C SER A 124 -20.72 -23.43 34.35
N GLY A 125 -20.69 -22.43 33.49
CA GLY A 125 -21.90 -21.87 32.88
C GLY A 125 -21.61 -20.85 31.79
N LYS A 126 -22.65 -20.46 31.05
CA LYS A 126 -22.56 -19.37 30.06
C LYS A 126 -22.57 -18.01 30.78
N VAL A 127 -21.57 -17.17 30.48
CA VAL A 127 -21.50 -15.79 30.99
C VAL A 127 -22.55 -14.94 30.29
N SER A 128 -23.47 -14.35 31.04
CA SER A 128 -24.52 -13.47 30.53
C SER A 128 -24.58 -12.17 31.33
N VAL A 129 -25.17 -11.12 30.76
CA VAL A 129 -25.41 -9.85 31.46
C VAL A 129 -26.89 -9.70 31.72
N PHE A 130 -27.26 -9.44 32.98
CA PHE A 130 -28.62 -9.07 33.33
C PHE A 130 -28.58 -7.88 34.29
N ASN A 131 -29.37 -6.85 33.98
CA ASN A 131 -29.42 -5.62 34.77
C ASN A 131 -28.03 -4.99 35.04
N ARG A 132 -27.18 -4.93 34.01
CA ARG A 132 -25.78 -4.43 34.06
C ARG A 132 -24.87 -5.18 35.04
N ARG A 133 -25.20 -6.41 35.41
CA ARG A 133 -24.35 -7.31 36.22
C ARG A 133 -24.06 -8.60 35.46
N LEU A 134 -22.82 -9.07 35.56
CA LEU A 134 -22.43 -10.39 35.05
C LEU A 134 -23.11 -11.49 35.88
N GLN A 135 -23.68 -12.48 35.20
CA GLN A 135 -24.29 -13.63 35.82
C GLN A 135 -24.08 -14.94 35.05
N LEU A 136 -24.07 -16.07 35.77
CA LEU A 136 -24.22 -17.41 35.21
C LEU A 136 -25.64 -17.90 35.48
N ALA A 137 -26.40 -18.16 34.43
CA ALA A 137 -27.74 -18.74 34.53
C ALA A 137 -27.64 -20.28 34.56
N HIS A 138 -28.20 -20.91 35.59
CA HIS A 138 -28.17 -22.37 35.81
C HIS A 138 -26.77 -23.02 35.66
N PRO A 139 -25.73 -22.51 36.34
CA PRO A 139 -24.40 -23.10 36.25
C PRO A 139 -24.37 -24.48 36.91
N ALA A 140 -23.63 -25.40 36.30
CA ALA A 140 -23.21 -26.62 36.97
C ALA A 140 -22.11 -26.28 38.00
N TYR A 141 -22.02 -27.03 39.10
CA TYR A 141 -21.01 -26.79 40.11
C TYR A 141 -20.47 -28.09 40.74
N GLU A 142 -19.22 -28.06 41.16
CA GLU A 142 -18.56 -29.13 41.93
C GLU A 142 -17.89 -28.52 43.17
N LEU A 143 -18.17 -29.08 44.35
CA LEU A 143 -17.65 -28.59 45.61
C LEU A 143 -16.18 -28.98 45.78
N LEU A 144 -15.33 -28.02 46.11
CA LEU A 144 -13.92 -28.25 46.45
C LEU A 144 -13.83 -28.49 47.97
N ARG A 145 -14.26 -29.65 48.44
CA ARG A 145 -14.17 -29.99 49.87
C ARG A 145 -12.73 -30.40 50.21
N GLY A 146 -12.17 -29.79 51.26
CA GLY A 146 -11.10 -30.42 52.04
C GLY A 146 -11.73 -31.50 52.93
N ASP A 147 -11.02 -32.62 53.09
CA ASP A 147 -11.31 -33.73 54.01
C ASP A 147 -12.37 -34.76 53.57
N THR A 148 -11.94 -35.70 52.72
CA THR A 148 -12.25 -37.13 52.84
C THR A 148 -11.00 -37.93 52.45
N GLU A 149 -10.59 -38.89 53.29
CA GLU A 149 -9.33 -39.64 53.17
C GLU A 149 -9.20 -40.49 51.88
N GLU A 150 -10.30 -40.82 51.18
CA GLU A 150 -10.27 -41.63 49.95
C GLU A 150 -9.87 -40.88 48.67
N THR A 151 -9.86 -39.54 48.67
CA THR A 151 -9.59 -38.73 47.45
C THR A 151 -8.21 -38.08 47.41
N VAL A 152 -7.35 -38.40 48.38
CA VAL A 152 -6.03 -37.76 48.56
C VAL A 152 -5.04 -38.15 47.45
N GLU A 153 -5.11 -39.37 46.91
CA GLU A 153 -4.20 -39.83 45.83
C GLU A 153 -4.71 -39.49 44.42
N THR A 154 -6.02 -39.42 44.22
CA THR A 154 -6.64 -39.18 42.89
C THR A 154 -6.65 -37.71 42.49
N TRP A 155 -6.38 -36.79 43.43
CA TRP A 155 -6.34 -35.32 43.26
C TRP A 155 -5.06 -34.71 43.85
N ALA A 156 -3.91 -35.36 43.62
CA ALA A 156 -2.63 -35.04 44.26
C ALA A 156 -1.86 -33.83 43.66
N GLY A 157 -2.42 -33.09 42.70
CA GLY A 157 -1.77 -31.91 42.12
C GLY A 157 -2.02 -30.64 42.93
N ALA A 158 -0.99 -29.83 43.18
CA ALA A 158 -1.16 -28.45 43.65
C ALA A 158 -1.86 -27.56 42.59
N LEU A 159 -1.94 -28.02 41.35
CA LEU A 159 -2.49 -27.35 40.19
C LEU A 159 -3.68 -28.15 39.61
N ILE A 160 -4.80 -27.47 39.38
CA ILE A 160 -6.03 -28.05 38.85
C ILE A 160 -6.14 -27.69 37.36
N PRO A 161 -6.11 -28.66 36.43
CA PRO A 161 -6.28 -28.41 35.01
C PRO A 161 -7.74 -28.04 34.68
N ILE A 162 -7.92 -26.96 33.93
CA ILE A 162 -9.22 -26.49 33.45
C ILE A 162 -9.30 -26.71 31.94
N TYR A 163 -10.17 -27.62 31.52
CA TYR A 163 -10.37 -28.02 30.13
C TYR A 163 -11.42 -27.15 29.42
N PRO A 164 -11.34 -27.02 28.08
CA PRO A 164 -12.41 -26.44 27.27
C PRO A 164 -13.75 -27.17 27.46
N ALA A 165 -14.67 -26.57 28.21
CA ALA A 165 -15.97 -27.15 28.51
C ALA A 165 -17.04 -26.75 27.48
N THR A 166 -18.06 -27.60 27.30
CA THR A 166 -19.27 -27.29 26.52
C THR A 166 -20.49 -27.31 27.43
N ALA A 167 -21.63 -26.78 26.96
CA ALA A 167 -22.88 -26.80 27.72
C ALA A 167 -23.32 -28.20 28.18
N LYS A 168 -22.84 -29.27 27.54
CA LYS A 168 -23.16 -30.66 27.89
C LYS A 168 -22.01 -31.39 28.61
N LEU A 169 -20.80 -30.85 28.62
CA LEU A 169 -19.59 -31.52 29.09
C LEU A 169 -18.70 -30.54 29.86
N GLU A 170 -18.74 -30.65 31.18
CA GLU A 170 -18.04 -29.76 32.11
C GLU A 170 -16.57 -30.18 32.31
N SER A 171 -15.71 -29.22 32.63
CA SER A 171 -14.25 -29.42 32.74
C SER A 171 -13.85 -30.58 33.66
N TRP A 172 -14.53 -30.77 34.79
CA TRP A 172 -14.20 -31.87 35.71
C TRP A 172 -14.63 -33.25 35.20
N LYS A 173 -15.67 -33.33 34.35
CA LYS A 173 -16.04 -34.60 33.71
C LYS A 173 -15.01 -34.97 32.65
N ILE A 174 -14.52 -33.99 31.91
CA ILE A 174 -13.39 -34.14 30.99
C ILE A 174 -12.14 -34.59 31.77
N GLY A 175 -11.81 -33.91 32.87
CA GLY A 175 -10.69 -34.28 33.74
C GLY A 175 -10.80 -35.71 34.28
N LYS A 176 -11.98 -36.13 34.76
CA LYS A 176 -12.21 -37.53 35.21
C LYS A 176 -12.02 -38.53 34.07
N ALA A 177 -12.53 -38.23 32.88
CA ALA A 177 -12.35 -39.09 31.72
C ALA A 177 -10.87 -39.20 31.32
N ILE A 178 -10.13 -38.09 31.36
CA ILE A 178 -8.67 -38.07 31.12
C ILE A 178 -7.94 -38.91 32.16
N GLN A 179 -8.26 -38.78 33.45
CA GLN A 179 -7.61 -39.59 34.49
C GLN A 179 -7.81 -41.11 34.28
N THR A 180 -8.96 -41.52 33.73
CA THR A 180 -9.20 -42.92 33.38
C THR A 180 -8.29 -43.43 32.28
N VAL A 181 -7.95 -42.59 31.30
CA VAL A 181 -7.15 -42.97 30.13
C VAL A 181 -5.67 -42.57 30.23
N LEU A 182 -5.31 -41.71 31.19
CA LEU A 182 -3.95 -41.20 31.38
C LEU A 182 -2.87 -42.28 31.55
N PRO A 183 -3.14 -43.43 32.21
CA PRO A 183 -2.16 -44.52 32.26
C PRO A 183 -1.72 -45.03 30.87
N SER A 184 -2.62 -44.99 29.88
CA SER A 184 -2.32 -45.39 28.50
C SER A 184 -1.37 -44.42 27.79
N ALA A 185 -1.10 -43.24 28.33
CA ALA A 185 -0.10 -42.31 27.78
C ALA A 185 1.32 -42.88 27.79
N GLN A 186 1.61 -43.88 28.63
CA GLN A 186 2.90 -44.59 28.64
C GLN A 186 3.16 -45.38 27.34
N GLU A 187 2.10 -45.71 26.60
CA GLU A 187 2.20 -46.43 25.32
C GLU A 187 2.41 -45.48 24.13
N ALA A 188 2.46 -44.17 24.36
CA ALA A 188 2.69 -43.19 23.29
C ALA A 188 4.12 -43.33 22.72
N VAL A 189 4.19 -43.47 21.40
CA VAL A 189 5.46 -43.53 20.65
C VAL A 189 5.92 -42.11 20.38
N ASP A 190 7.19 -41.82 20.70
CA ASP A 190 7.78 -40.50 20.48
C ASP A 190 8.02 -40.27 18.97
N PRO A 191 7.42 -39.22 18.36
CA PRO A 191 7.65 -38.91 16.95
C PRO A 191 8.98 -38.18 16.71
N LEU A 192 9.63 -37.64 17.75
CA LEU A 192 10.93 -36.98 17.61
C LEU A 192 12.07 -38.00 17.60
N PRO A 193 13.08 -37.84 16.73
CA PRO A 193 14.33 -38.58 16.83
C PRO A 193 14.98 -38.45 18.21
N ASP A 194 15.51 -39.56 18.76
CA ASP A 194 16.15 -39.57 20.07
C ASP A 194 17.33 -38.59 20.19
N THR A 195 18.07 -38.41 19.10
CA THR A 195 19.18 -37.45 19.00
C THR A 195 18.71 -36.01 19.13
N LEU A 196 17.60 -35.66 18.45
CA LEU A 196 16.99 -34.33 18.49
C LEU A 196 16.43 -34.04 19.90
N ARG A 197 15.70 -35.00 20.46
CA ARG A 197 15.12 -34.89 21.80
C ARG A 197 16.20 -34.70 22.87
N ALA A 198 17.22 -35.54 22.87
CA ALA A 198 18.31 -35.49 23.84
C ALA A 198 19.17 -34.22 23.68
N GLY A 199 19.49 -33.83 22.44
CA GLY A 199 20.28 -32.63 22.15
C GLY A 199 19.63 -31.33 22.62
N ARG A 200 18.30 -31.31 22.72
CA ARG A 200 17.51 -30.14 23.13
C ARG A 200 16.99 -30.21 24.57
N GLY A 201 17.33 -31.28 25.31
CA GLY A 201 16.88 -31.46 26.69
C GLY A 201 15.36 -31.62 26.83
N LEU A 202 14.68 -32.09 25.79
CA LEU A 202 13.24 -32.25 25.77
C LEU A 202 12.82 -33.56 26.46
N VAL A 203 11.73 -33.51 27.24
CA VAL A 203 11.13 -34.69 27.88
C VAL A 203 10.52 -35.63 26.83
N SER A 204 10.24 -36.89 27.19
CA SER A 204 9.59 -37.82 26.26
C SER A 204 8.11 -37.48 26.06
N LEU A 205 7.50 -37.88 24.94
CA LEU A 205 6.06 -37.67 24.72
C LEU A 205 5.18 -38.23 25.85
N PRO A 206 5.38 -39.47 26.35
CA PRO A 206 4.65 -39.98 27.52
C PRO A 206 4.77 -39.08 28.76
N GLU A 207 5.96 -38.56 29.03
CA GLU A 207 6.20 -37.67 30.16
C GLU A 207 5.52 -36.31 29.96
N ALA A 208 5.54 -35.76 28.75
CA ALA A 208 4.84 -34.53 28.40
C ALA A 208 3.32 -34.66 28.56
N LEU A 209 2.72 -35.77 28.10
CA LEU A 209 1.29 -36.05 28.27
C LEU A 209 0.91 -36.22 29.75
N LEU A 210 1.79 -36.81 30.57
CA LEU A 210 1.58 -36.88 32.01
C LEU A 210 1.66 -35.49 32.65
N LYS A 211 2.72 -34.73 32.36
CA LYS A 211 2.95 -33.39 32.93
C LYS A 211 1.89 -32.37 32.51
N ILE A 212 1.38 -32.42 31.28
CA ILE A 212 0.32 -31.50 30.83
C ILE A 212 -1.02 -31.76 31.53
N HIS A 213 -1.37 -33.02 31.80
CA HIS A 213 -2.65 -33.36 32.44
C HIS A 213 -2.58 -33.46 33.96
N ARG A 214 -1.40 -33.75 34.52
CA ARG A 214 -1.15 -33.90 35.95
C ARG A 214 0.18 -33.22 36.36
N PRO A 215 0.29 -31.89 36.26
CA PRO A 215 1.50 -31.17 36.66
C PRO A 215 1.64 -31.12 38.19
N HIS A 216 2.88 -31.22 38.67
CA HIS A 216 3.20 -31.00 40.09
C HIS A 216 3.64 -29.54 40.33
N THR A 217 4.32 -28.95 39.35
CA THR A 217 4.88 -27.59 39.38
C THR A 217 4.52 -26.83 38.11
N LYS A 218 4.71 -25.50 38.12
CA LYS A 218 4.59 -24.68 36.90
C LYS A 218 5.64 -25.05 35.85
N ALA A 219 6.86 -25.42 36.30
CA ALA A 219 7.92 -25.89 35.41
C ALA A 219 7.51 -27.15 34.63
N ASP A 220 6.74 -28.06 35.24
CA ASP A 220 6.22 -29.23 34.51
C ASP A 220 5.30 -28.84 33.35
N ILE A 221 4.51 -27.78 33.52
CA ILE A 221 3.62 -27.26 32.46
C ILE A 221 4.45 -26.68 31.34
N ASP A 222 5.49 -25.91 31.67
CA ASP A 222 6.37 -25.26 30.70
C ASP A 222 7.17 -26.31 29.91
N ASP A 223 7.74 -27.33 30.59
CA ASP A 223 8.40 -28.48 29.95
C ASP A 223 7.47 -29.22 28.99
N ALA A 224 6.25 -29.53 29.44
CA ALA A 224 5.27 -30.25 28.63
C ALA A 224 4.81 -29.43 27.42
N ARG A 225 4.51 -28.14 27.62
CA ARG A 225 4.13 -27.23 26.52
C ARG A 225 5.28 -27.07 25.53
N GLY A 226 6.49 -26.83 26.00
CA GLY A 226 7.68 -26.74 25.14
C GLY A 226 7.86 -27.99 24.29
N ARG A 227 7.75 -29.17 24.90
CA ARG A 227 7.84 -30.46 24.21
C ARG A 227 6.71 -30.66 23.18
N LEU A 228 5.45 -30.34 23.52
CA LEU A 228 4.30 -30.52 22.62
C LEU A 228 4.28 -29.51 21.47
N LYS A 229 4.75 -28.27 21.71
CA LYS A 229 5.00 -27.28 20.65
C LYS A 229 6.00 -27.80 19.62
N TRP A 230 7.07 -28.43 20.10
CA TRP A 230 8.09 -29.03 19.26
C TRP A 230 7.55 -30.18 18.39
N ASP A 231 6.65 -31.01 18.90
CA ASP A 231 6.00 -32.04 18.07
C ASP A 231 5.21 -31.43 16.92
N GLU A 232 4.34 -30.46 17.23
CA GLU A 232 3.50 -29.83 16.22
C GLU A 232 4.35 -29.09 15.18
N ALA A 233 5.37 -28.34 15.63
CA ALA A 233 6.28 -27.63 14.74
C ALA A 233 7.10 -28.60 13.87
N PHE A 234 7.69 -29.63 14.46
CA PHE A 234 8.59 -30.54 13.75
C PHE A 234 7.85 -31.45 12.77
N VAL A 235 6.73 -32.06 13.17
CA VAL A 235 5.91 -32.91 12.26
C VAL A 235 5.42 -32.09 11.07
N LEU A 236 4.95 -30.85 11.32
CA LEU A 236 4.53 -29.95 10.25
C LEU A 236 5.71 -29.56 9.33
N GLN A 237 6.85 -29.20 9.90
CA GLN A 237 8.04 -28.82 9.12
C GLN A 237 8.59 -29.98 8.29
N VAL A 238 8.48 -31.21 8.77
CA VAL A 238 8.83 -32.42 8.00
C VAL A 238 7.87 -32.60 6.82
N ALA A 239 6.57 -32.39 7.01
CA ALA A 239 5.59 -32.41 5.91
C ALA A 239 5.95 -31.40 4.81
N LEU A 240 6.23 -30.15 5.21
CA LEU A 240 6.60 -29.07 4.30
C LEU A 240 7.97 -29.31 3.64
N ALA A 241 8.94 -29.85 4.37
CA ALA A 241 10.24 -30.20 3.84
C ALA A 241 10.16 -31.33 2.80
N ARG A 242 9.34 -32.37 3.04
CA ARG A 242 9.09 -33.44 2.05
C ARG A 242 8.44 -32.89 0.78
N ARG A 243 7.49 -31.97 0.93
CA ARG A 243 6.88 -31.28 -0.22
C ARG A 243 7.92 -30.45 -0.99
N ARG A 244 8.69 -29.59 -0.32
CA ARG A 244 9.78 -28.83 -0.97
C ARG A 244 10.78 -29.76 -1.67
N HIS A 245 11.09 -30.90 -1.06
CA HIS A 245 11.95 -31.91 -1.68
C HIS A 245 11.29 -32.51 -2.94
N ALA A 246 10.02 -32.87 -2.89
CA ALA A 246 9.27 -33.37 -4.04
C ALA A 246 9.15 -32.32 -5.17
N ASP A 247 8.83 -31.07 -4.83
CA ASP A 247 8.77 -29.95 -5.76
C ASP A 247 10.13 -29.65 -6.40
N ALA A 248 11.22 -29.75 -5.64
CA ALA A 248 12.58 -29.60 -6.17
C ALA A 248 12.97 -30.72 -7.16
N GLN A 249 12.30 -31.87 -7.11
CA GLN A 249 12.46 -32.96 -8.08
C GLN A 249 11.58 -32.78 -9.33
N LEU A 250 10.58 -31.88 -9.29
CA LEU A 250 9.80 -31.57 -10.48
C LEU A 250 10.68 -30.81 -11.49
N PRO A 251 10.80 -31.31 -12.72
CA PRO A 251 11.61 -30.63 -13.73
C PRO A 251 10.91 -29.35 -14.17
N ALA A 252 11.61 -28.21 -14.04
CA ALA A 252 11.23 -26.94 -14.67
C ALA A 252 12.24 -26.57 -15.74
N VAL A 253 11.80 -25.78 -16.74
CA VAL A 253 12.67 -25.24 -17.77
C VAL A 253 13.43 -24.04 -17.19
N PRO A 254 14.76 -24.07 -17.06
CA PRO A 254 15.52 -22.92 -16.58
C PRO A 254 15.35 -21.73 -17.52
N ARG A 255 14.87 -20.60 -16.99
CA ARG A 255 14.68 -19.33 -17.71
C ARG A 255 15.78 -18.35 -17.35
N ARG A 256 16.89 -18.42 -18.08
CA ARG A 256 18.02 -17.48 -17.90
C ARG A 256 17.80 -16.24 -18.75
N PRO A 257 17.87 -15.02 -18.17
CA PRO A 257 17.83 -13.80 -18.95
C PRO A 257 18.94 -13.80 -20.01
N SER A 258 18.59 -13.42 -21.25
CA SER A 258 19.57 -13.25 -22.30
C SER A 258 20.28 -11.90 -22.14
N PRO A 259 21.62 -11.82 -22.17
CA PRO A 259 22.34 -10.56 -22.01
C PRO A 259 22.03 -9.53 -23.11
N ASP A 260 21.59 -9.98 -24.29
CA ASP A 260 21.19 -9.13 -25.43
C ASP A 260 19.69 -9.27 -25.77
N GLY A 261 18.87 -9.66 -24.78
CA GLY A 261 17.44 -9.91 -24.94
C GLY A 261 16.55 -8.68 -24.77
N LEU A 262 15.25 -8.89 -24.89
CA LEU A 262 14.16 -7.94 -24.68
C LEU A 262 14.22 -7.29 -23.29
N LEU A 263 14.60 -8.02 -22.24
CA LEU A 263 14.79 -7.44 -20.89
C LEU A 263 15.90 -6.39 -20.90
N SER A 264 17.02 -6.68 -21.56
CA SER A 264 18.16 -5.76 -21.67
C SER A 264 17.76 -4.49 -22.44
N SER A 265 17.08 -4.67 -23.58
CA SER A 265 16.49 -3.58 -24.39
C SER A 265 15.45 -2.75 -23.62
N PHE A 266 14.68 -3.38 -22.73
CA PHE A 266 13.72 -2.70 -21.87
C PHE A 266 14.41 -1.91 -20.75
N ASP A 267 15.34 -2.53 -20.02
CA ASP A 267 16.12 -1.88 -18.97
C ASP A 267 16.90 -0.67 -19.51
N ASP A 268 17.46 -0.76 -20.73
CA ASP A 268 18.12 0.35 -21.43
C ASP A 268 17.19 1.52 -21.79
N ARG A 269 15.89 1.24 -21.93
CA ARG A 269 14.85 2.23 -22.25
C ARG A 269 14.27 2.89 -21.00
N LEU A 270 14.42 2.28 -19.83
CA LEU A 270 13.82 2.78 -18.61
C LEU A 270 14.24 4.23 -18.36
N PRO A 271 13.27 5.13 -18.09
CA PRO A 271 13.57 6.50 -17.77
C PRO A 271 13.97 6.61 -16.29
N PHE A 272 14.61 5.58 -15.72
CA PHE A 272 15.14 5.59 -14.36
C PHE A 272 15.95 4.34 -14.02
N THR A 273 16.82 4.47 -13.01
CA THR A 273 17.52 3.34 -12.39
C THR A 273 16.66 2.71 -11.31
N LEU A 274 16.68 1.39 -11.23
CA LEU A 274 16.00 0.63 -10.19
C LEU A 274 16.66 0.88 -8.83
N THR A 275 15.85 0.97 -7.78
CA THR A 275 16.32 1.08 -6.40
C THR A 275 17.14 -0.15 -5.98
N GLU A 276 18.01 -0.04 -4.98
CA GLU A 276 18.76 -1.19 -4.45
C GLU A 276 17.85 -2.34 -4.02
N GLY A 277 16.69 -2.03 -3.43
CA GLY A 277 15.65 -3.01 -3.09
C GLY A 277 15.11 -3.71 -4.35
N GLN A 278 14.73 -2.97 -5.39
CA GLN A 278 14.26 -3.54 -6.65
C GLN A 278 15.34 -4.36 -7.37
N GLN A 279 16.61 -3.93 -7.34
CA GLN A 279 17.73 -4.66 -7.92
C GLN A 279 18.04 -5.96 -7.16
N LYS A 280 17.98 -5.93 -5.83
CA LYS A 280 18.15 -7.11 -4.98
C LYS A 280 17.05 -8.13 -5.27
N VAL A 281 15.79 -7.70 -5.20
CA VAL A 281 14.64 -8.56 -5.45
C VAL A 281 14.63 -9.12 -6.88
N SER A 282 14.95 -8.31 -7.90
CA SER A 282 15.05 -8.83 -9.26
C SER A 282 16.15 -9.87 -9.42
N ARG A 283 17.29 -9.72 -8.74
CA ARG A 283 18.35 -10.75 -8.76
C ARG A 283 17.88 -12.05 -8.13
N GLU A 284 17.23 -11.99 -6.96
CA GLU A 284 16.64 -13.16 -6.29
C GLU A 284 15.66 -13.89 -7.23
N ILE A 285 14.78 -13.15 -7.92
CA ILE A 285 13.84 -13.74 -8.88
C ILE A 285 14.58 -14.35 -10.08
N PHE A 286 15.60 -13.69 -10.62
CA PHE A 286 16.34 -14.21 -11.77
C PHE A 286 17.16 -15.46 -11.44
N ASP A 287 17.74 -15.52 -10.25
CA ASP A 287 18.49 -16.68 -9.78
C ASP A 287 17.56 -17.91 -9.65
N ASP A 288 16.34 -17.72 -9.13
CA ASP A 288 15.34 -18.79 -9.05
C ASP A 288 14.76 -19.20 -10.41
N LEU A 289 14.50 -18.22 -11.30
CA LEU A 289 14.07 -18.51 -12.67
C LEU A 289 15.12 -19.34 -13.42
N ALA A 290 16.40 -19.17 -13.09
CA ALA A 290 17.50 -19.92 -13.69
C ALA A 290 17.69 -21.34 -13.12
N ALA A 291 16.90 -21.74 -12.12
CA ALA A 291 16.95 -23.07 -11.52
C ALA A 291 16.22 -24.13 -12.37
N SER A 292 16.55 -25.40 -12.15
CA SER A 292 15.91 -26.55 -12.82
C SER A 292 14.64 -27.06 -12.12
N HIS A 293 14.16 -26.32 -11.12
CA HIS A 293 12.93 -26.59 -10.37
C HIS A 293 12.04 -25.34 -10.33
N PRO A 294 10.72 -25.48 -10.10
CA PRO A 294 9.80 -24.35 -10.13
C PRO A 294 10.05 -23.37 -8.97
N MET A 295 10.40 -22.11 -9.28
CA MET A 295 10.33 -20.98 -8.34
C MET A 295 8.92 -20.79 -7.78
N HIS A 296 8.78 -20.73 -6.46
CA HIS A 296 7.54 -20.38 -5.74
C HIS A 296 7.82 -19.21 -4.78
N ARG A 297 7.65 -17.96 -5.26
CA ARG A 297 8.09 -16.75 -4.53
C ARG A 297 6.97 -15.74 -4.31
N LEU A 298 6.98 -15.10 -3.13
CA LEU A 298 6.12 -13.97 -2.78
C LEU A 298 6.93 -12.67 -2.81
N LEU A 299 6.50 -11.74 -3.66
CA LEU A 299 6.94 -10.35 -3.69
C LEU A 299 5.98 -9.47 -2.87
N GLN A 300 6.51 -8.89 -1.80
CA GLN A 300 5.78 -7.98 -0.93
C GLN A 300 6.38 -6.57 -1.04
N GLY A 301 5.56 -5.52 -1.19
CA GLY A 301 6.09 -4.16 -1.25
C GLY A 301 5.05 -3.05 -1.14
N GLU A 302 5.48 -1.89 -0.63
CA GLU A 302 4.68 -0.66 -0.56
C GLU A 302 4.87 0.28 -1.78
N VAL A 303 3.90 1.16 -2.03
CA VAL A 303 3.66 1.85 -3.32
C VAL A 303 4.44 3.19 -3.51
N GLY A 304 5.66 3.20 -4.07
CA GLY A 304 6.28 4.38 -4.74
C GLY A 304 7.27 5.31 -4.00
N SER A 305 8.57 4.96 -3.91
CA SER A 305 9.58 5.73 -3.13
C SER A 305 10.83 6.23 -3.89
N GLY A 306 10.75 7.28 -4.73
CA GLY A 306 11.97 7.99 -5.18
C GLY A 306 11.68 9.28 -5.95
N LYS A 307 12.46 10.36 -5.71
CA LYS A 307 12.64 11.64 -6.48
C LYS A 307 12.65 12.94 -5.63
N ALA A 308 13.55 13.13 -4.67
CA ALA A 308 13.54 14.32 -3.81
C ALA A 308 14.42 15.48 -4.32
N GLN A 309 14.01 16.72 -4.03
CA GLN A 309 14.81 17.93 -4.16
C GLN A 309 14.78 18.76 -2.87
N PRO A 310 15.81 19.57 -2.58
CA PRO A 310 15.81 20.50 -1.45
C PRO A 310 14.57 21.40 -1.42
N LEU A 311 14.06 21.72 -0.24
CA LEU A 311 12.91 22.63 -0.09
C LEU A 311 13.16 24.04 -0.68
N ASP A 312 14.42 24.46 -0.79
CA ASP A 312 14.84 25.73 -1.38
C ASP A 312 15.04 25.69 -2.91
N SER A 313 14.93 24.51 -3.55
CA SER A 313 14.96 24.38 -5.01
C SER A 313 13.75 25.05 -5.67
N LEU A 314 13.88 25.48 -6.92
CA LEU A 314 12.83 26.20 -7.65
C LEU A 314 12.12 25.28 -8.65
N VAL A 315 10.79 25.40 -8.73
CA VAL A 315 9.91 24.70 -9.67
C VAL A 315 9.18 25.73 -10.53
N LEU A 316 9.15 25.54 -11.85
CA LEU A 316 8.50 26.47 -12.76
C LEU A 316 6.98 26.22 -12.79
N THR A 317 6.22 27.27 -12.48
CA THR A 317 4.75 27.31 -12.57
C THR A 317 4.33 28.27 -13.69
N PRO A 318 3.06 28.24 -14.14
CA PRO A 318 2.53 29.21 -15.10
C PRO A 318 2.68 30.67 -14.63
N ARG A 319 2.82 30.91 -13.33
CA ARG A 319 3.01 32.24 -12.72
C ARG A 319 4.47 32.58 -12.40
N GLY A 320 5.42 31.77 -12.87
CA GLY A 320 6.86 31.90 -12.60
C GLY A 320 7.39 30.85 -11.62
N PHE A 321 8.62 31.02 -11.13
CA PHE A 321 9.24 30.05 -10.22
C PHE A 321 8.70 30.19 -8.79
N ARG A 322 8.34 29.05 -8.18
CA ARG A 322 8.04 28.90 -6.76
C ARG A 322 9.02 27.93 -6.12
N ARG A 323 9.23 28.02 -4.81
CA ARG A 323 10.12 27.10 -4.09
C ARG A 323 9.45 25.75 -3.93
N MET A 324 10.23 24.68 -3.96
CA MET A 324 9.78 23.31 -3.79
C MET A 324 8.99 23.13 -2.48
N GLY A 325 9.47 23.71 -1.38
CA GLY A 325 8.78 23.66 -0.09
C GLY A 325 7.46 24.44 -0.03
N ASP A 326 7.20 25.33 -0.99
CA ASP A 326 5.96 26.11 -1.08
C ASP A 326 4.92 25.42 -1.99
N MET A 327 5.24 24.28 -2.61
CA MET A 327 4.35 23.60 -3.57
C MET A 327 3.32 22.72 -2.86
N GLY A 328 2.06 22.79 -3.28
CA GLY A 328 0.94 21.96 -2.81
C GLY A 328 0.27 21.16 -3.94
N VAL A 329 -0.52 20.14 -3.61
CA VAL A 329 -1.38 19.47 -4.60
C VAL A 329 -2.46 20.42 -5.08
N GLY A 330 -2.74 20.37 -6.38
CA GLY A 330 -3.58 21.32 -7.09
C GLY A 330 -2.84 22.56 -7.59
N ASP A 331 -1.59 22.79 -7.18
CA ASP A 331 -0.75 23.82 -7.81
C ASP A 331 -0.38 23.40 -9.23
N GLU A 332 -0.36 24.36 -10.14
CA GLU A 332 0.02 24.17 -11.54
C GLU A 332 1.54 24.21 -11.71
N VAL A 333 2.08 23.25 -12.46
CA VAL A 333 3.49 23.23 -12.87
C VAL A 333 3.60 23.08 -14.37
N VAL A 334 4.69 23.62 -14.91
CA VAL A 334 5.01 23.47 -16.33
C VAL A 334 5.70 22.11 -16.52
N VAL A 335 5.42 21.41 -17.61
CA VAL A 335 6.08 20.13 -18.00
C VAL A 335 7.10 20.37 -19.15
N PRO A 336 8.04 19.45 -19.46
CA PRO A 336 9.12 19.75 -20.42
C PRO A 336 8.66 20.03 -21.84
N ALA A 337 7.53 19.45 -22.24
CA ALA A 337 6.85 19.73 -23.50
C ALA A 337 6.30 21.17 -23.60
N GLY A 338 6.14 21.85 -22.45
CA GLY A 338 5.62 23.20 -22.34
C GLY A 338 4.16 23.30 -21.92
N GLU A 339 3.50 22.18 -21.68
CA GLU A 339 2.12 22.10 -21.19
C GLU A 339 2.03 22.42 -19.69
N ILE A 340 0.81 22.68 -19.21
CA ILE A 340 0.53 22.90 -17.79
C ILE A 340 -0.09 21.63 -17.23
N ALA A 341 0.44 21.15 -16.12
CA ALA A 341 -0.09 19.99 -15.42
C ALA A 341 -0.27 20.29 -13.93
N LEU A 342 -1.20 19.59 -13.30
CA LEU A 342 -1.50 19.76 -11.89
C LEU A 342 -0.63 18.85 -11.04
N ILE A 343 -0.12 19.37 -9.93
CA ILE A 343 0.51 18.55 -8.90
C ILE A 343 -0.57 17.67 -8.27
N ASP A 344 -0.46 16.34 -8.40
CA ASP A 344 -1.39 15.37 -7.82
C ASP A 344 -0.87 14.72 -6.54
N GLY A 345 0.42 14.91 -6.22
CA GLY A 345 1.02 14.52 -4.94
C GLY A 345 2.20 15.41 -4.53
N VAL A 346 2.37 15.65 -3.23
CA VAL A 346 3.55 16.31 -2.64
C VAL A 346 4.07 15.44 -1.51
N PHE A 347 5.37 15.18 -1.49
CA PHE A 347 6.00 14.10 -0.76
C PHE A 347 7.27 14.57 0.00
N PRO A 348 7.16 15.10 1.22
CA PRO A 348 8.32 15.47 2.02
C PRO A 348 9.17 14.23 2.38
N GLN A 349 10.50 14.30 2.27
CA GLN A 349 11.41 13.15 2.46
C GLN A 349 12.50 13.38 3.54
N GLY A 350 12.31 14.35 4.43
CA GLY A 350 13.23 14.61 5.55
C GLY A 350 14.61 15.12 5.09
N GLU A 351 15.65 14.95 5.91
CA GLU A 351 17.01 15.40 5.56
C GLU A 351 17.80 14.33 4.80
N ARG A 352 18.17 14.64 3.56
CA ARG A 352 19.00 13.79 2.70
C ARG A 352 20.27 14.51 2.28
N GLU A 353 21.24 13.73 1.78
CA GLU A 353 22.45 14.26 1.15
C GLU A 353 22.14 14.89 -0.20
N VAL A 354 22.59 16.13 -0.39
CA VAL A 354 22.29 16.95 -1.57
C VAL A 354 23.56 17.23 -2.36
N TRP A 355 23.42 17.14 -3.67
CA TRP A 355 24.45 17.35 -4.67
C TRP A 355 24.02 18.45 -5.64
N ARG A 356 24.98 19.29 -6.06
CA ARG A 356 24.81 20.35 -7.03
C ARG A 356 25.39 19.94 -8.38
N ILE A 357 24.54 19.83 -9.39
CA ILE A 357 24.95 19.59 -10.77
C ILE A 357 25.18 20.92 -11.45
N VAL A 358 26.37 21.15 -12.02
CA VAL A 358 26.72 22.38 -12.75
C VAL A 358 26.76 22.10 -14.25
N LEU A 359 26.07 22.93 -15.04
CA LEU A 359 25.93 22.79 -16.49
C LEU A 359 26.92 23.67 -17.27
N SER A 360 27.06 23.37 -18.56
CA SER A 360 28.04 24.00 -19.44
C SER A 360 27.79 25.50 -19.69
N ASP A 361 26.61 26.02 -19.37
CA ASP A 361 26.29 27.45 -19.43
C ASP A 361 26.47 28.17 -18.09
N GLY A 362 26.92 27.45 -17.05
CA GLY A 362 27.14 27.95 -15.69
C GLY A 362 25.89 27.94 -14.81
N SER A 363 24.74 27.45 -15.30
CA SER A 363 23.59 27.15 -14.44
C SER A 363 23.86 25.91 -13.58
N SER A 364 23.17 25.79 -12.45
CA SER A 364 23.30 24.63 -11.57
C SER A 364 22.00 24.30 -10.86
N VAL A 365 21.82 23.04 -10.51
CA VAL A 365 20.66 22.53 -9.79
C VAL A 365 21.07 21.66 -8.62
N GLU A 366 20.33 21.73 -7.52
CA GLU A 366 20.54 20.93 -6.32
C GLU A 366 19.47 19.84 -6.19
N CYS A 367 19.92 18.62 -5.88
CA CYS A 367 19.09 17.41 -5.86
C CYS A 367 19.71 16.34 -4.96
N ASP A 368 18.94 15.33 -4.55
CA ASP A 368 19.53 14.18 -3.85
C ASP A 368 20.30 13.25 -4.81
N ASP A 369 21.10 12.34 -4.25
CA ASP A 369 21.99 11.44 -5.01
C ASP A 369 21.21 10.46 -5.93
N GLU A 370 19.94 10.21 -5.59
CA GLU A 370 19.02 9.31 -6.31
C GLU A 370 18.09 10.07 -7.27
N HIS A 371 18.28 11.39 -7.42
CA HIS A 371 17.46 12.21 -8.31
C HIS A 371 17.73 11.82 -9.76
N LEU A 372 16.67 11.67 -10.54
CA LEU A 372 16.72 11.17 -11.90
C LEU A 372 16.82 12.35 -12.89
N TRP A 373 17.56 12.15 -13.98
CA TRP A 373 17.82 13.13 -15.03
C TRP A 373 17.66 12.52 -16.42
N ILE A 374 16.83 13.12 -17.27
CA ILE A 374 16.80 12.83 -18.71
C ILE A 374 18.06 13.45 -19.34
N VAL A 375 18.97 12.59 -19.82
CA VAL A 375 20.25 12.97 -20.41
C VAL A 375 20.51 12.28 -21.75
N GLY A 376 21.10 12.99 -22.69
CA GLY A 376 21.55 12.43 -23.96
C GLY A 376 23.03 12.68 -24.22
N THR A 377 23.62 11.90 -25.12
CA THR A 377 24.97 12.19 -25.64
C THR A 377 24.87 13.09 -26.86
N SER A 378 25.86 13.97 -27.05
CA SER A 378 25.91 14.87 -28.21
C SER A 378 25.76 14.15 -29.56
N CYS A 379 26.26 12.92 -29.70
CA CYS A 379 26.17 12.12 -30.93
C CYS A 379 24.90 11.28 -31.04
N GLY A 380 24.26 10.92 -29.92
CA GLY A 380 23.05 10.10 -29.93
C GLY A 380 21.85 10.87 -30.45
N TRP A 381 21.69 12.12 -30.03
CA TRP A 381 20.61 12.97 -30.52
C TRP A 381 20.71 13.33 -32.00
N ASP A 382 21.93 13.50 -32.52
CA ASP A 382 22.14 13.76 -33.96
C ASP A 382 21.81 12.52 -34.83
N ARG A 383 21.73 11.34 -34.20
CA ARG A 383 21.34 10.07 -34.81
C ARG A 383 19.89 9.67 -34.51
N GLY A 384 19.11 10.53 -33.84
CA GLY A 384 17.73 10.24 -33.46
C GLY A 384 17.56 9.22 -32.32
N LEU A 385 18.60 8.94 -31.54
CA LEU A 385 18.50 8.03 -30.39
C LEU A 385 17.73 8.69 -29.24
N SER A 386 16.86 7.91 -28.60
CA SER A 386 16.09 8.32 -27.42
C SER A 386 17.01 8.74 -26.26
N PRO A 387 16.63 9.77 -25.49
CA PRO A 387 17.40 10.18 -24.32
C PRO A 387 17.38 9.08 -23.25
N LYS A 388 18.49 8.94 -22.51
CA LYS A 388 18.60 8.03 -21.36
C LYS A 388 18.15 8.75 -20.10
N VAL A 389 17.75 8.01 -19.08
CA VAL A 389 17.68 8.57 -17.74
C VAL A 389 18.75 7.99 -16.86
N MET A 390 19.35 8.86 -16.05
CA MET A 390 20.39 8.49 -15.10
C MET A 390 20.15 9.18 -13.76
N THR A 391 20.59 8.55 -12.68
CA THR A 391 20.63 9.18 -11.35
C THR A 391 21.76 10.20 -11.25
N THR A 392 21.66 11.14 -10.30
CA THR A 392 22.76 12.05 -9.95
C THR A 392 24.04 11.28 -9.61
N ARG A 393 23.92 10.14 -8.91
CA ARG A 393 25.03 9.23 -8.60
C ARG A 393 25.71 8.72 -9.87
N GLU A 394 24.94 8.17 -10.82
CA GLU A 394 25.50 7.62 -12.07
C GLU A 394 26.19 8.70 -12.91
N ILE A 395 25.56 9.88 -13.03
CA ILE A 395 26.14 11.02 -13.74
C ILE A 395 27.48 11.40 -13.10
N ARG A 396 27.55 11.48 -11.76
CA ARG A 396 28.78 11.80 -11.02
C ARG A 396 29.93 10.82 -11.32
N HIS A 397 29.62 9.53 -11.53
CA HIS A 397 30.61 8.51 -11.83
C HIS A 397 31.07 8.48 -13.30
N ASP A 398 30.38 9.17 -14.22
CA ASP A 398 30.64 9.08 -15.67
C ASP A 398 30.49 10.43 -16.42
N LEU A 399 31.08 11.50 -15.86
CA LEU A 399 30.90 12.89 -16.34
C LEU A 399 31.49 13.21 -17.73
N PHE A 400 32.64 12.62 -18.08
CA PHE A 400 33.47 13.07 -19.21
C PHE A 400 33.79 11.96 -20.22
N LYS A 401 33.86 12.32 -21.50
CA LYS A 401 34.48 11.49 -22.54
C LYS A 401 36.00 11.53 -22.41
N ALA A 402 36.71 10.58 -23.04
CA ALA A 402 38.17 10.50 -23.06
C ALA A 402 38.88 11.79 -23.54
N ASN A 403 38.18 12.65 -24.31
CA ASN A 403 38.68 13.93 -24.80
C ASN A 403 38.40 15.13 -23.87
N GLY A 404 37.88 14.90 -22.65
CA GLY A 404 37.55 15.95 -21.68
C GLY A 404 36.27 16.75 -21.96
N SER A 405 35.49 16.38 -22.98
CA SER A 405 34.16 16.95 -23.21
C SER A 405 33.09 16.28 -22.35
N SER A 406 32.04 17.03 -21.97
CA SER A 406 30.89 16.51 -21.24
C SER A 406 30.29 15.32 -21.99
N LYS A 407 30.07 14.21 -21.28
CA LYS A 407 29.45 13.02 -21.87
C LYS A 407 27.94 13.20 -22.01
N TRP A 408 27.32 13.76 -20.97
CA TRP A 408 25.88 13.88 -20.79
C TRP A 408 25.39 15.32 -20.98
N TYR A 409 24.24 15.47 -21.63
CA TYR A 409 23.59 16.74 -21.93
C TYR A 409 22.11 16.67 -21.56
N ILE A 410 21.60 17.74 -20.97
CA ILE A 410 20.19 17.85 -20.57
C ILE A 410 19.38 18.48 -21.72
N PRO A 411 18.17 17.97 -22.02
CA PRO A 411 17.25 18.55 -23.00
C PRO A 411 16.97 20.05 -22.74
N ALA A 412 16.66 20.79 -23.81
CA ALA A 412 16.16 22.15 -23.69
C ALA A 412 14.65 22.10 -23.38
N ALA A 413 14.19 22.96 -22.46
CA ALA A 413 12.76 23.13 -22.22
C ALA A 413 12.13 23.91 -23.38
N THR A 414 10.92 23.52 -23.80
CA THR A 414 10.14 24.32 -24.73
C THR A 414 9.73 25.64 -24.06
N PRO A 415 9.84 26.80 -24.74
CA PRO A 415 9.38 28.07 -24.19
C PRO A 415 7.87 28.03 -23.92
N VAL A 416 7.44 28.54 -22.76
CA VAL A 416 6.02 28.57 -22.33
C VAL A 416 5.63 29.98 -21.97
N ASP A 417 4.40 30.41 -22.26
CA ASP A 417 3.87 31.67 -21.78
C ASP A 417 3.76 31.68 -20.25
N LEU A 418 4.25 32.75 -19.62
CA LEU A 418 4.22 32.92 -18.17
C LEU A 418 3.32 34.11 -17.86
N GLY A 419 2.39 33.97 -16.91
CA GLY A 419 1.49 35.02 -16.46
C GLY A 419 0.45 35.48 -17.50
N ASP A 420 -0.44 36.37 -17.07
CA ASP A 420 -1.38 37.04 -17.97
C ASP A 420 -0.73 38.32 -18.53
N ASP A 421 -0.90 38.57 -19.83
CA ASP A 421 -0.46 39.80 -20.50
C ASP A 421 -1.32 41.03 -20.14
N THR A 422 -2.32 40.88 -19.27
CA THR A 422 -3.26 41.94 -18.88
C THR A 422 -2.62 42.90 -17.88
N GLY A 423 -2.24 44.09 -18.35
CA GLY A 423 -1.90 45.21 -17.47
C GLY A 423 -0.42 45.49 -17.26
N LEU A 424 0.49 45.05 -18.15
CA LEU A 424 1.89 45.50 -18.11
C LEU A 424 1.95 47.04 -18.15
N PRO A 425 2.64 47.70 -17.20
CA PRO A 425 2.57 49.14 -17.03
C PRO A 425 3.38 49.90 -18.09
N LEU A 426 4.20 49.19 -18.89
CA LEU A 426 4.98 49.73 -19.98
C LEU A 426 5.09 48.70 -21.11
N ASP A 427 5.27 49.14 -22.35
CA ASP A 427 5.63 48.24 -23.46
C ASP A 427 6.98 47.55 -23.18
N SER A 428 7.02 46.23 -23.41
CA SER A 428 8.19 45.40 -23.09
C SER A 428 9.42 45.77 -23.90
N TYR A 429 9.27 46.13 -25.19
CA TYR A 429 10.40 46.57 -26.02
C TYR A 429 10.89 47.96 -25.57
N LEU A 430 9.97 48.87 -25.25
CA LEU A 430 10.30 50.17 -24.67
C LEU A 430 11.09 50.04 -23.37
N LEU A 431 10.67 49.15 -22.46
CA LEU A 431 11.43 48.88 -21.23
C LEU A 431 12.84 48.38 -21.54
N GLY A 432 12.99 47.49 -22.52
CA GLY A 432 14.30 46.96 -22.94
C GLY A 432 15.24 48.05 -23.45
N LEU A 433 14.72 48.97 -24.27
CA LEU A 433 15.47 50.14 -24.73
C LEU A 433 15.90 51.02 -23.54
N LEU A 434 15.01 51.30 -22.59
CA LEU A 434 15.31 52.12 -21.42
C LEU A 434 16.35 51.44 -20.50
N LEU A 435 16.28 50.13 -20.33
CA LEU A 435 17.24 49.40 -19.50
C LEU A 435 18.64 49.36 -20.12
N GLY A 436 18.77 49.34 -21.44
CA GLY A 436 20.06 49.47 -22.12
C GLY A 436 20.58 50.92 -22.09
N ASP A 437 20.22 51.68 -23.12
CA ASP A 437 20.72 53.04 -23.39
C ASP A 437 20.00 54.17 -22.62
N GLY A 438 19.01 53.83 -21.79
CA GLY A 438 18.31 54.80 -20.95
C GLY A 438 19.07 55.18 -19.67
N SER A 439 18.91 56.42 -19.23
CA SER A 439 19.37 56.95 -17.96
C SER A 439 18.20 57.58 -17.22
N PHE A 440 18.00 57.19 -15.96
CA PHE A 440 16.87 57.61 -15.13
C PHE A 440 17.25 57.84 -13.65
N ARG A 441 18.52 58.19 -13.39
CA ARG A 441 19.02 58.51 -12.03
C ARG A 441 18.42 59.80 -11.47
N HIS A 442 18.36 60.83 -12.30
CA HIS A 442 17.85 62.16 -11.90
C HIS A 442 16.85 62.71 -12.91
N ASN A 443 17.05 62.42 -14.20
CA ASN A 443 16.19 62.80 -15.32
C ASN A 443 16.08 61.61 -16.27
N LEU A 444 14.96 61.49 -16.97
CA LEU A 444 14.77 60.49 -18.02
C LEU A 444 15.47 60.94 -19.30
N ARG A 445 16.54 60.25 -19.70
CA ARG A 445 17.26 60.46 -20.95
C ARG A 445 17.46 59.12 -21.66
N PHE A 446 17.51 59.15 -22.98
CA PHE A 446 17.87 58.02 -23.82
C PHE A 446 18.90 58.49 -24.85
N SER A 447 20.02 57.79 -24.93
CA SER A 447 21.15 58.19 -25.76
C SER A 447 21.27 57.24 -26.96
N THR A 448 20.98 57.72 -28.18
CA THR A 448 21.15 56.91 -29.39
C THR A 448 21.56 57.75 -30.60
N ALA A 449 22.37 57.15 -31.48
CA ALA A 449 22.68 57.69 -32.81
C ALA A 449 21.92 56.95 -33.94
N ASP A 450 21.24 55.84 -33.63
CA ASP A 450 20.50 55.03 -34.60
C ASP A 450 19.09 55.61 -34.82
N ALA A 451 18.76 55.95 -36.07
CA ALA A 451 17.47 56.54 -36.43
C ALA A 451 16.30 55.57 -36.20
N GLU A 452 16.48 54.28 -36.47
CA GLU A 452 15.47 53.24 -36.23
C GLU A 452 15.08 53.13 -34.74
N LEU A 453 16.07 53.20 -33.82
CA LEU A 453 15.81 53.18 -32.38
C LEU A 453 15.07 54.42 -31.91
N ARG A 454 15.44 55.59 -32.45
CA ARG A 454 14.75 56.86 -32.16
C ARG A 454 13.30 56.81 -32.61
N ASP A 455 13.05 56.32 -33.83
CA ASP A 455 11.71 56.27 -34.41
C ASP A 455 10.83 55.23 -33.69
N ALA A 456 11.41 54.08 -33.31
CA ALA A 456 10.74 53.09 -32.45
C ALA A 456 10.40 53.65 -31.06
N LEU A 457 11.34 54.39 -30.44
CA LEU A 457 11.10 55.04 -29.14
C LEU A 457 10.01 56.11 -29.22
N ALA A 458 9.94 56.86 -30.33
CA ALA A 458 8.90 57.86 -30.55
C ALA A 458 7.52 57.21 -30.78
N ALA A 459 7.45 56.09 -31.50
CA ALA A 459 6.22 55.36 -31.74
C ALA A 459 5.64 54.68 -30.48
N LEU A 460 6.52 54.26 -29.56
CA LEU A 460 6.14 53.59 -28.31
C LEU A 460 5.92 54.56 -27.14
N ALA A 461 6.18 55.86 -27.33
CA ALA A 461 5.87 56.86 -26.32
C ALA A 461 4.35 56.91 -26.06
N ALA A 462 3.95 57.07 -24.80
CA ALA A 462 2.55 57.20 -24.42
C ALA A 462 1.86 58.36 -25.21
N PRO A 463 0.55 58.30 -25.49
CA PRO A 463 -0.15 59.29 -26.33
C PRO A 463 0.04 60.75 -25.88
N ASP A 464 0.18 60.96 -24.57
CA ASP A 464 0.36 62.28 -23.95
C ASP A 464 1.84 62.73 -23.88
N CYS A 465 2.76 61.95 -24.42
CA CYS A 465 4.20 62.16 -24.36
C CYS A 465 4.79 62.31 -25.77
N ARG A 466 5.84 63.14 -25.89
CA ARG A 466 6.65 63.24 -27.10
C ARG A 466 8.13 63.11 -26.79
N LEU A 467 8.86 62.56 -27.75
CA LEU A 467 10.31 62.51 -27.71
C LEU A 467 10.89 63.88 -28.12
N VAL A 468 11.76 64.46 -27.30
CA VAL A 468 12.36 65.79 -27.52
C VAL A 468 13.88 65.68 -27.42
N PRO A 469 14.65 66.25 -28.36
CA PRO A 469 16.11 66.28 -28.26
C PRO A 469 16.57 67.17 -27.09
N VAL A 470 17.61 66.73 -26.38
CA VAL A 470 18.21 67.51 -25.28
C VAL A 470 19.12 68.59 -25.85
N THR A 471 18.89 69.85 -25.48
CA THR A 471 19.67 70.99 -25.97
C THR A 471 21.15 70.82 -25.64
N GLY A 472 22.01 70.87 -26.67
CA GLY A 472 23.47 70.73 -26.53
C GLY A 472 24.03 69.31 -26.72
N SER A 473 23.17 68.29 -26.93
CA SER A 473 23.59 66.94 -27.28
C SER A 473 23.07 66.55 -28.68
N ARG A 474 23.87 65.79 -29.44
CA ARG A 474 23.48 65.29 -30.77
C ARG A 474 22.73 63.96 -30.73
N CYS A 475 22.81 63.24 -29.61
CA CYS A 475 22.34 61.86 -29.51
C CYS A 475 21.39 61.65 -28.32
N ASP A 476 21.23 62.64 -27.43
CA ASP A 476 20.39 62.49 -26.25
C ASP A 476 18.97 63.01 -26.50
N TYR A 477 18.00 62.18 -26.14
CA TYR A 477 16.58 62.47 -26.20
C TYR A 477 15.96 62.33 -24.81
N THR A 478 14.85 63.03 -24.58
CA THR A 478 14.06 62.94 -23.36
C THR A 478 12.59 62.86 -23.72
N ILE A 479 11.80 62.13 -22.92
CA ILE A 479 10.36 61.99 -23.13
C ILE A 479 9.66 63.04 -22.26
N GLN A 480 8.89 63.94 -22.88
CA GLN A 480 8.20 65.04 -22.20
C GLN A 480 6.68 64.99 -22.45
N LEU A 481 5.89 65.40 -21.47
CA LEU A 481 4.45 65.58 -21.59
C LEU A 481 4.10 66.70 -22.60
N LEU A 482 3.05 66.48 -23.38
CA LEU A 482 2.53 67.44 -24.37
C LEU A 482 1.90 68.68 -23.71
N GLN A 483 1.25 68.53 -22.56
CA GLN A 483 0.68 69.63 -21.77
C GLN A 483 1.26 69.68 -20.36
N ARG A 484 1.80 70.84 -19.95
CA ARG A 484 2.23 71.10 -18.56
C ARG A 484 1.07 71.70 -17.75
N SER A 485 0.03 70.92 -17.43
CA SER A 485 -0.95 71.34 -16.44
C SER A 485 -0.46 70.97 -15.03
N GLY A 486 -0.57 71.90 -14.08
CA GLY A 486 0.09 71.84 -12.78
C GLY A 486 -0.21 70.57 -11.98
N GLY A 487 0.79 69.69 -11.86
CA GLY A 487 0.76 68.51 -10.99
C GLY A 487 0.86 67.15 -11.69
N VAL A 488 0.59 67.07 -13.01
CA VAL A 488 0.64 65.79 -13.75
C VAL A 488 2.09 65.37 -13.99
N ARG A 489 2.48 64.22 -13.44
CA ARG A 489 3.83 63.64 -13.61
C ARG A 489 3.88 62.84 -14.92
N ASN A 490 5.05 62.77 -15.55
CA ASN A 490 5.24 61.97 -16.76
C ASN A 490 4.89 60.50 -16.45
N PRO A 491 3.95 59.87 -17.19
CA PRO A 491 3.51 58.49 -16.96
C PRO A 491 4.67 57.50 -16.92
N ILE A 492 5.64 57.60 -17.83
CA ILE A 492 6.80 56.72 -17.88
C ILE A 492 7.68 56.89 -16.64
N ILE A 493 7.85 58.12 -16.16
CA ILE A 493 8.61 58.39 -14.91
C ILE A 493 7.88 57.79 -13.71
N GLN A 494 6.55 57.87 -13.70
CA GLN A 494 5.74 57.28 -12.64
C GLN A 494 5.85 55.74 -12.66
N THR A 495 5.68 55.11 -13.83
CA THR A 495 5.87 53.67 -14.01
C THR A 495 7.27 53.22 -13.58
N LEU A 496 8.33 53.95 -13.96
CA LEU A 496 9.70 53.62 -13.52
C LEU A 496 9.89 53.73 -12.00
N ARG A 497 9.13 54.61 -11.32
CA ARG A 497 9.14 54.67 -9.84
C ARG A 497 8.40 53.50 -9.23
N GLU A 498 7.25 53.14 -9.78
CA GLU A 498 6.44 52.01 -9.33
C GLU A 498 7.21 50.69 -9.50
N LEU A 499 7.94 50.53 -10.60
CA LEU A 499 8.83 49.38 -10.85
C LEU A 499 10.16 49.43 -10.07
N GLY A 500 10.40 50.46 -9.25
CA GLY A 500 11.63 50.60 -8.46
C GLY A 500 12.90 50.89 -9.27
N LEU A 501 12.78 51.26 -10.55
CA LEU A 501 13.90 51.55 -11.44
C LEU A 501 14.37 53.01 -11.36
N TRP A 502 13.49 53.94 -11.01
CA TRP A 502 13.82 55.37 -10.92
C TRP A 502 14.89 55.64 -9.85
N GLY A 503 15.92 56.41 -10.19
CA GLY A 503 17.02 56.73 -9.28
C GLY A 503 18.21 55.76 -9.35
N LEU A 504 18.07 54.62 -10.05
CA LEU A 504 19.15 53.65 -10.19
C LEU A 504 20.26 54.13 -11.14
N THR A 505 21.46 53.61 -10.90
CA THR A 505 22.62 53.77 -11.80
C THR A 505 22.74 52.54 -12.71
N SER A 506 23.58 52.60 -13.74
CA SER A 506 23.86 51.49 -14.65
C SER A 506 24.31 50.20 -13.95
N HIS A 507 24.88 50.28 -12.75
CA HIS A 507 25.33 49.14 -11.96
C HIS A 507 24.21 48.42 -11.18
N ALA A 508 23.07 49.09 -10.99
CA ALA A 508 21.98 48.60 -10.14
C ALA A 508 20.70 48.27 -10.93
N LYS A 509 20.70 48.47 -12.26
CA LYS A 509 19.56 48.11 -13.12
C LYS A 509 19.26 46.61 -13.01
N PHE A 510 17.99 46.24 -13.10
CA PHE A 510 17.48 44.87 -13.09
C PHE A 510 16.19 44.80 -13.93
N ILE A 511 15.72 43.59 -14.22
CA ILE A 511 14.45 43.38 -14.94
C ILE A 511 13.34 43.09 -13.91
N PRO A 512 12.26 43.88 -13.86
CA PRO A 512 11.16 43.63 -12.94
C PRO A 512 10.47 42.28 -13.18
N ALA A 513 10.01 41.64 -12.11
CA ALA A 513 9.42 40.30 -12.16
C ALA A 513 8.19 40.21 -13.08
N GLU A 514 7.38 41.26 -13.16
CA GLU A 514 6.20 41.35 -14.04
C GLU A 514 6.55 41.15 -15.53
N PHE A 515 7.74 41.60 -15.95
CA PHE A 515 8.22 41.43 -17.32
C PHE A 515 9.02 40.13 -17.52
N LYS A 516 9.47 39.50 -16.43
CA LYS A 516 10.07 38.16 -16.46
C LYS A 516 8.99 37.09 -16.53
N ASN A 517 7.86 37.28 -15.87
CA ASN A 517 6.72 36.36 -15.86
C ASN A 517 5.62 36.83 -16.83
N SER A 518 6.00 37.17 -18.07
CA SER A 518 5.08 37.58 -19.14
C SER A 518 5.14 36.60 -20.33
N SER A 519 4.25 36.77 -21.32
CA SER A 519 4.26 35.95 -22.54
C SER A 519 5.63 35.91 -23.24
N ILE A 520 5.85 34.85 -24.00
CA ILE A 520 7.02 34.66 -24.88
C ILE A 520 7.22 35.90 -25.75
N LYS A 521 6.11 36.44 -26.30
CA LYS A 521 6.12 37.66 -27.11
C LYS A 521 6.69 38.85 -26.34
N ASN A 522 6.25 39.06 -25.11
CA ASN A 522 6.70 40.17 -24.26
C ASN A 522 8.14 40.01 -23.79
N ARG A 523 8.54 38.80 -23.37
CA ARG A 523 9.94 38.51 -22.99
C ARG A 523 10.90 38.65 -24.16
N LEU A 524 10.51 38.18 -25.35
CA LEU A 524 11.29 38.35 -26.57
C LEU A 524 11.41 39.83 -26.94
N ALA A 525 10.31 40.59 -26.85
CA ALA A 525 10.32 42.03 -27.09
C ALA A 525 11.26 42.77 -26.13
N LEU A 526 11.23 42.44 -24.84
CA LEU A 526 12.14 43.00 -23.84
C LEU A 526 13.60 42.68 -24.15
N LEU A 527 13.89 41.41 -24.45
CA LEU A 527 15.23 40.97 -24.82
C LEU A 527 15.71 41.69 -26.08
N GLN A 528 14.85 41.82 -27.10
CA GLN A 528 15.18 42.54 -28.33
C GLN A 528 15.54 44.01 -28.06
N GLY A 529 14.82 44.71 -27.18
CA GLY A 529 15.17 46.09 -26.81
C GLY A 529 16.56 46.21 -26.14
N LEU A 530 16.89 45.24 -25.27
CA LEU A 530 18.21 45.15 -24.63
C LEU A 530 19.32 44.80 -25.64
N MET A 531 19.03 43.91 -26.59
CA MET A 531 19.98 43.48 -27.62
C MET A 531 20.20 44.56 -28.70
N ASP A 532 19.16 45.29 -29.06
CA ASP A 532 19.24 46.36 -30.05
C ASP A 532 19.99 47.59 -29.54
N THR A 533 20.09 47.76 -28.22
CA THR A 533 20.96 48.74 -27.56
C THR A 533 22.34 48.13 -27.29
N ASP A 534 22.51 47.45 -26.16
CA ASP A 534 23.79 46.94 -25.62
C ASP A 534 24.27 45.60 -26.23
N GLY A 535 23.43 44.97 -27.07
CA GLY A 535 23.77 43.73 -27.76
C GLY A 535 24.71 43.93 -28.96
N THR A 536 25.57 42.95 -29.16
CA THR A 536 26.57 42.93 -30.24
C THR A 536 26.57 41.58 -30.94
N VAL A 537 26.87 41.60 -32.23
CA VAL A 537 27.12 40.41 -33.06
C VAL A 537 28.52 40.55 -33.65
N ASP A 538 29.29 39.46 -33.61
CA ASP A 538 30.65 39.43 -34.14
C ASP A 538 30.69 39.54 -35.68
N GLN A 539 31.88 39.70 -36.25
CA GLN A 539 32.06 39.84 -37.69
C GLN A 539 31.65 38.57 -38.47
N ASN A 540 31.66 37.42 -37.80
CA ASN A 540 31.31 36.13 -38.38
C ASN A 540 29.79 35.86 -38.33
N GLY A 541 29.02 36.67 -37.62
CA GLY A 541 27.57 36.53 -37.47
C GLY A 541 27.14 35.37 -36.58
N LEU A 542 28.06 34.76 -35.83
CA LEU A 542 27.83 33.51 -35.08
C LEU A 542 27.83 33.71 -33.57
N SER A 543 28.58 34.70 -33.09
CA SER A 543 28.69 35.03 -31.67
C SER A 543 27.89 36.28 -31.36
N ILE A 544 26.90 36.12 -30.48
CA ILE A 544 26.01 37.19 -30.04
C ILE A 544 26.26 37.40 -28.55
N SER A 545 26.42 38.65 -28.12
CA SER A 545 26.63 38.97 -26.69
C SER A 545 26.08 40.32 -26.30
N LEU A 546 25.65 40.43 -25.04
CA LEU A 546 25.25 41.67 -24.39
C LEU A 546 26.26 42.04 -23.31
N CYS A 547 26.63 43.32 -23.21
CA CYS A 547 27.55 43.80 -22.17
C CYS A 547 26.79 44.72 -21.21
N SER A 548 26.79 44.41 -19.91
CA SER A 548 26.11 45.22 -18.89
C SER A 548 27.03 45.52 -17.71
N ALA A 549 26.94 46.74 -17.17
CA ALA A 549 27.65 47.13 -15.95
C ALA A 549 27.00 46.59 -14.66
N SER A 550 25.73 46.17 -14.74
CA SER A 550 24.99 45.54 -13.63
C SER A 550 25.08 44.02 -13.73
N ARG A 551 25.50 43.38 -12.64
CA ARG A 551 25.48 41.92 -12.53
C ARG A 551 24.05 41.39 -12.56
N THR A 552 23.15 42.02 -11.81
CA THR A 552 21.74 41.64 -11.73
C THR A 552 21.08 41.69 -13.10
N LEU A 553 21.31 42.75 -13.88
CA LEU A 553 20.78 42.84 -15.25
C LEU A 553 21.40 41.78 -16.17
N ALA A 554 22.69 41.47 -16.02
CA ALA A 554 23.34 40.43 -16.80
C ALA A 554 22.76 39.03 -16.50
N ASP A 555 22.51 38.75 -15.22
CA ASP A 555 21.87 37.51 -14.76
C ASP A 555 20.39 37.45 -15.20
N ASP A 556 19.67 38.56 -15.18
CA ASP A 556 18.29 38.66 -15.68
C ASP A 556 18.20 38.48 -17.21
N VAL A 557 19.16 39.01 -17.98
CA VAL A 557 19.25 38.76 -19.43
C VAL A 557 19.55 37.29 -19.70
N ALA A 558 20.46 36.68 -18.92
CA ALA A 558 20.73 35.26 -19.04
C ALA A 558 19.48 34.42 -18.72
N TRP A 559 18.68 34.86 -17.74
CA TRP A 559 17.39 34.25 -17.42
C TRP A 559 16.40 34.37 -18.59
N LEU A 560 16.23 35.56 -19.19
CA LEU A 560 15.34 35.75 -20.35
C LEU A 560 15.69 34.82 -21.51
N VAL A 561 16.98 34.75 -21.86
CA VAL A 561 17.47 33.89 -22.94
C VAL A 561 17.16 32.42 -22.65
N ARG A 562 17.40 31.94 -21.42
CA ARG A 562 17.09 30.57 -21.00
C ARG A 562 15.59 30.29 -21.03
N SER A 563 14.78 31.26 -20.62
CA SER A 563 13.31 31.16 -20.61
C SER A 563 12.69 31.09 -22.03
N LEU A 564 13.44 31.51 -23.04
CA LEU A 564 13.09 31.43 -24.47
C LEU A 564 13.72 30.20 -25.15
N GLY A 565 14.15 29.20 -24.37
CA GLY A 565 14.77 27.96 -24.89
C GLY A 565 16.20 28.15 -25.39
N GLY A 566 16.82 29.29 -25.08
CA GLY A 566 18.18 29.63 -25.47
C GLY A 566 19.25 29.24 -24.43
N ARG A 567 20.52 29.45 -24.79
CA ARG A 567 21.67 29.29 -23.90
C ARG A 567 22.31 30.63 -23.60
N ALA A 568 22.53 30.92 -22.31
CA ALA A 568 23.26 32.10 -21.89
C ALA A 568 24.32 31.81 -20.85
N ARG A 569 25.48 32.45 -21.00
CA ARG A 569 26.60 32.38 -20.06
C ARG A 569 27.02 33.80 -19.70
N VAL A 570 27.04 34.10 -18.40
CA VAL A 570 27.52 35.39 -17.89
C VAL A 570 29.00 35.24 -17.55
N LEU A 571 29.83 36.10 -18.15
CA LEU A 571 31.28 36.12 -17.96
C LEU A 571 31.71 37.49 -17.40
N PRO A 572 32.54 37.55 -16.35
CA PRO A 572 33.07 38.81 -15.86
C PRO A 572 34.00 39.45 -16.91
N LYS A 573 33.89 40.77 -17.10
CA LYS A 573 34.67 41.57 -18.05
C LYS A 573 35.11 42.89 -17.42
N LYS A 574 36.29 42.94 -16.79
CA LYS A 574 36.87 44.10 -16.07
C LYS A 574 35.87 44.83 -15.15
N ALA A 575 35.13 45.82 -15.65
CA ALA A 575 34.15 46.64 -14.91
C ALA A 575 32.69 46.38 -15.34
N ALA A 576 32.44 45.29 -16.06
CA ALA A 576 31.15 44.88 -16.62
C ALA A 576 31.03 43.35 -16.67
N PHE A 577 29.89 42.87 -17.14
CA PHE A 577 29.56 41.47 -17.35
C PHE A 577 29.12 41.27 -18.78
N ASN A 578 29.66 40.24 -19.43
CA ASN A 578 29.34 39.88 -20.80
C ASN A 578 28.44 38.64 -20.79
N VAL A 579 27.24 38.75 -21.32
CA VAL A 579 26.29 37.66 -21.48
C VAL A 579 26.41 37.13 -22.90
N SER A 580 26.86 35.89 -23.09
CA SER A 580 26.74 35.23 -24.39
C SER A 580 25.28 34.86 -24.62
N VAL A 581 24.74 35.14 -25.79
CA VAL A 581 23.34 34.85 -26.13
C VAL A 581 23.28 33.87 -27.29
N ALA A 582 22.45 32.85 -27.16
CA ALA A 582 22.15 31.91 -28.23
C ALA A 582 20.66 31.55 -28.12
N LEU A 583 19.86 31.92 -29.13
CA LEU A 583 18.42 31.64 -29.21
C LEU A 583 18.10 30.72 -30.39
N PRO A 584 17.05 29.88 -30.30
CA PRO A 584 16.54 29.10 -31.43
C PRO A 584 16.17 29.98 -32.64
N ASP A 585 16.21 29.42 -33.85
CA ASP A 585 16.00 30.19 -35.10
C ASP A 585 14.63 30.89 -35.19
N GLY A 586 13.62 30.38 -34.49
CA GLY A 586 12.29 31.00 -34.39
C GLY A 586 12.22 32.25 -33.51
N TYR A 587 13.30 32.57 -32.76
CA TYR A 587 13.35 33.68 -31.81
C TYR A 587 14.52 34.63 -32.14
N PRO A 588 14.33 35.57 -33.10
CA PRO A 588 15.40 36.45 -33.54
C PRO A 588 15.83 37.42 -32.41
N PRO A 589 17.13 37.51 -32.09
CA PRO A 589 17.62 38.30 -30.96
C PRO A 589 17.57 39.82 -31.17
N PHE A 590 17.42 40.31 -32.40
CA PHE A 590 17.45 41.73 -32.75
C PHE A 590 16.22 42.11 -33.57
N ARG A 591 15.65 43.31 -33.36
CA ARG A 591 14.72 43.95 -34.32
C ARG A 591 15.44 44.96 -35.22
N LEU A 592 16.57 45.51 -34.76
CA LEU A 592 17.33 46.51 -35.50
C LEU A 592 17.91 45.91 -36.79
N THR A 593 17.56 46.48 -37.95
CA THR A 593 17.82 45.87 -39.26
C THR A 593 19.31 45.56 -39.46
N ARG A 594 20.19 46.52 -39.15
CA ARG A 594 21.65 46.35 -39.30
C ARG A 594 22.26 45.23 -38.45
N LYS A 595 21.63 44.89 -37.30
CA LYS A 595 22.09 43.82 -36.40
C LYS A 595 21.47 42.49 -36.80
N ALA A 596 20.19 42.49 -37.16
CA ALA A 596 19.47 41.31 -37.62
C ALA A 596 20.10 40.71 -38.90
N GLU A 597 20.41 41.53 -39.91
CA GLU A 597 21.04 41.08 -41.16
C GLU A 597 22.44 40.47 -40.99
N ARG A 598 23.11 40.78 -39.87
CA ARG A 598 24.44 40.25 -39.55
C ARG A 598 24.39 38.87 -38.91
N VAL A 599 23.24 38.46 -38.37
CA VAL A 599 23.11 37.14 -37.73
C VAL A 599 23.08 36.07 -38.81
N ARG A 600 24.00 35.09 -38.72
CA ARG A 600 24.03 33.94 -39.62
C ARG A 600 23.39 32.73 -38.92
N PRO A 601 22.58 31.93 -39.64
CA PRO A 601 22.04 30.69 -39.10
C PRO A 601 23.19 29.73 -38.74
N ARG A 602 23.04 29.04 -37.61
CA ARG A 602 24.06 28.11 -37.13
C ARG A 602 23.98 26.78 -37.89
N PRO A 603 25.11 26.09 -38.11
CA PRO A 603 25.09 24.75 -38.69
C PRO A 603 24.41 23.74 -37.74
N ASN A 604 23.72 22.74 -38.30
CA ASN A 604 22.89 21.73 -37.59
C ASN A 604 23.60 21.03 -36.40
N TYR A 605 24.93 21.00 -36.38
CA TYR A 605 25.74 20.39 -35.32
C TYR A 605 25.89 21.26 -34.05
N ASN A 606 25.48 22.54 -34.09
CA ASN A 606 25.68 23.49 -32.99
C ASN A 606 24.38 23.68 -32.18
N THR A 607 23.98 22.60 -31.54
CA THR A 607 22.72 22.48 -30.82
C THR A 607 22.77 23.22 -29.48
N PHE A 608 21.66 23.83 -29.05
CA PHE A 608 21.51 24.67 -27.84
C PHE A 608 21.67 23.91 -26.50
N ARG A 609 22.31 22.74 -26.54
CA ARG A 609 22.35 21.73 -25.47
C ARG A 609 23.24 22.17 -24.31
N ARG A 610 22.81 21.85 -23.09
CA ARG A 610 23.55 22.12 -21.85
C ARG A 610 24.21 20.83 -21.37
N GLY A 611 25.54 20.78 -21.41
CA GLY A 611 26.31 19.59 -21.01
C GLY A 611 26.62 19.63 -19.52
N ILE A 612 26.55 18.50 -18.83
CA ILE A 612 26.87 18.41 -17.40
C ILE A 612 28.40 18.53 -17.23
N ARG A 613 28.85 19.42 -16.35
CA ARG A 613 30.27 19.75 -16.13
C ARG A 613 30.80 19.19 -14.82
N THR A 614 30.09 19.40 -13.72
CA THR A 614 30.50 18.89 -12.41
C THR A 614 29.27 18.48 -11.59
N VAL A 615 29.48 17.58 -10.63
CA VAL A 615 28.52 17.22 -9.57
C VAL A 615 29.25 17.40 -8.24
N GLU A 616 28.82 18.37 -7.43
CA GLU A 616 29.49 18.80 -6.21
C GLU A 616 28.64 18.45 -4.99
N TYR A 617 29.24 17.93 -3.91
CA TYR A 617 28.51 17.70 -2.65
C TYR A 617 28.19 19.02 -1.97
N VAL A 618 26.92 19.24 -1.58
CA VAL A 618 26.45 20.46 -0.92
C VAL A 618 26.29 20.27 0.59
N GLY A 619 25.88 19.07 1.02
CA GLY A 619 25.60 18.74 2.42
C GLY A 619 24.21 18.13 2.63
N ARG A 620 23.80 17.93 3.88
CA ARG A 620 22.45 17.46 4.20
C ARG A 620 21.46 18.62 4.26
N LYS A 621 20.33 18.49 3.57
CA LYS A 621 19.23 19.47 3.60
C LYS A 621 17.87 18.75 3.68
N PRO A 622 16.82 19.39 4.20
CA PRO A 622 15.47 18.88 4.07
C PRO A 622 15.04 18.88 2.60
N VAL A 623 14.48 17.76 2.14
CA VAL A 623 14.09 17.52 0.75
C VAL A 623 12.62 17.10 0.64
N GLN A 624 12.03 17.31 -0.53
CA GLN A 624 10.65 16.98 -0.89
C GLN A 624 10.56 16.59 -2.37
N CYS A 625 9.62 15.72 -2.69
CA CYS A 625 9.27 15.30 -4.04
C CYS A 625 7.86 15.81 -4.37
N ILE A 626 7.52 15.97 -5.65
CA ILE A 626 6.16 16.23 -6.11
C ILE A 626 5.83 15.30 -7.29
N SER A 627 4.56 14.89 -7.40
CA SER A 627 3.97 14.11 -8.50
C SER A 627 3.00 14.99 -9.28
N VAL A 628 2.88 14.70 -10.57
CA VAL A 628 2.17 15.55 -11.53
C VAL A 628 1.28 14.70 -12.42
N ALA A 629 0.03 15.13 -12.55
CA ALA A 629 -1.02 14.50 -13.34
C ALA A 629 -0.82 14.76 -14.84
N HIS A 630 0.21 14.16 -15.41
CA HIS A 630 0.55 14.21 -16.83
C HIS A 630 1.14 12.85 -17.25
N PRO A 631 0.90 12.33 -18.48
CA PRO A 631 1.42 11.02 -18.92
C PRO A 631 2.93 10.87 -18.77
N ASP A 632 3.68 11.95 -19.04
CA ASP A 632 5.14 11.96 -18.85
C ASP A 632 5.58 11.97 -17.39
N HIS A 633 4.67 12.26 -16.46
CA HIS A 633 4.84 12.41 -15.00
C HIS A 633 6.02 13.30 -14.55
N ALA A 634 6.62 14.05 -15.48
CA ALA A 634 7.78 14.91 -15.30
C ALA A 634 7.32 16.37 -15.20
N TYR A 635 7.98 17.14 -14.36
CA TYR A 635 7.75 18.58 -14.25
C TYR A 635 9.04 19.35 -14.45
N VAL A 636 8.92 20.60 -14.86
CA VAL A 636 10.03 21.56 -14.86
C VAL A 636 10.34 21.88 -13.39
N THR A 637 11.00 20.93 -12.75
CA THR A 637 11.99 21.23 -11.73
C THR A 637 13.10 22.04 -12.43
N ASP A 638 14.17 22.43 -11.75
CA ASP A 638 15.39 22.54 -12.53
C ASP A 638 15.74 21.16 -13.16
N HIS A 639 15.24 20.93 -14.37
CA HIS A 639 15.64 19.95 -15.38
C HIS A 639 15.11 18.45 -15.43
N PHE A 640 13.91 18.12 -14.88
CA PHE A 640 12.90 17.10 -15.37
C PHE A 640 13.07 15.51 -15.35
N THR A 641 12.55 14.65 -14.39
CA THR A 641 12.41 13.10 -14.53
C THR A 641 11.51 12.23 -13.52
N VAL A 642 11.22 10.87 -13.69
CA VAL A 642 10.06 9.96 -13.13
C VAL A 642 10.27 8.39 -12.80
N THR A 643 9.45 7.63 -11.94
CA THR A 643 9.34 6.10 -11.64
C THR A 643 8.00 5.42 -11.04
N HIS A 644 7.77 4.04 -11.10
CA HIS A 644 6.71 3.14 -10.42
C HIS A 644 7.01 1.58 -10.24
N ASN A 645 6.23 0.81 -9.41
CA ASN A 645 6.44 -0.59 -8.87
C ASN A 645 6.12 -1.85 -9.72
N THR A 646 5.33 -1.80 -10.79
CA THR A 646 5.05 -2.95 -11.70
C THR A 646 6.32 -3.46 -12.41
N MET A 647 7.41 -2.72 -12.24
CA MET A 647 8.71 -2.95 -12.83
C MET A 647 9.32 -4.31 -12.50
N VAL A 648 9.32 -4.72 -11.23
CA VAL A 648 9.98 -5.98 -10.82
C VAL A 648 9.30 -7.19 -11.46
N ALA A 649 7.96 -7.22 -11.48
CA ALA A 649 7.19 -8.27 -12.12
C ALA A 649 7.35 -8.25 -13.64
N LEU A 650 7.32 -7.07 -14.26
CA LEU A 650 7.55 -6.94 -15.70
C LEU A 650 8.94 -7.45 -16.11
N ARG A 651 9.99 -7.10 -15.37
CA ARG A 651 11.34 -7.62 -15.62
C ARG A 651 11.42 -9.15 -15.52
N ALA A 652 10.73 -9.75 -14.56
CA ALA A 652 10.63 -11.20 -14.46
C ALA A 652 9.90 -11.83 -15.67
N MET A 653 8.81 -11.20 -16.13
CA MET A 653 8.09 -11.64 -17.34
C MET A 653 8.98 -11.55 -18.59
N LEU A 654 9.73 -10.46 -18.76
CA LEU A 654 10.64 -10.29 -19.90
C LEU A 654 11.80 -11.28 -19.88
N ALA A 655 12.34 -11.62 -18.70
CA ALA A 655 13.35 -12.67 -18.56
C ALA A 655 12.86 -14.03 -19.08
N VAL A 656 11.59 -14.37 -18.85
CA VAL A 656 10.98 -15.61 -19.37
C VAL A 656 10.75 -15.55 -20.87
N VAL A 657 10.34 -14.39 -21.40
CA VAL A 657 10.19 -14.17 -22.84
C VAL A 657 11.53 -14.29 -23.57
N ASP A 658 12.62 -13.78 -22.99
CA ASP A 658 13.98 -13.93 -23.53
C ASP A 658 14.45 -15.38 -23.60
N ALA A 659 13.96 -16.22 -22.67
CA ALA A 659 14.20 -17.65 -22.66
C ALA A 659 13.20 -18.44 -23.53
N GLY A 660 12.44 -17.78 -24.40
CA GLY A 660 11.50 -18.38 -25.35
C GLY A 660 10.19 -18.88 -24.73
N GLY A 661 9.91 -18.53 -23.47
CA GLY A 661 8.66 -18.87 -22.79
C GLY A 661 7.62 -17.74 -22.85
N GLN A 662 6.41 -18.02 -22.40
CA GLN A 662 5.33 -17.06 -22.22
C GLN A 662 5.15 -16.76 -20.73
N ALA A 663 4.80 -15.52 -20.41
CA ALA A 663 4.44 -15.10 -19.07
C ALA A 663 2.95 -14.72 -19.00
N ALA A 664 2.27 -15.14 -17.94
CA ALA A 664 0.87 -14.79 -17.69
C ALA A 664 0.73 -14.02 -16.37
N MET A 665 0.04 -12.88 -16.40
CA MET A 665 -0.32 -12.11 -15.22
C MET A 665 -1.82 -12.23 -14.94
N LEU A 666 -2.14 -12.75 -13.76
CA LEU A 666 -3.49 -12.94 -13.27
C LEU A 666 -3.88 -11.77 -12.35
N ALA A 667 -4.90 -11.01 -12.76
CA ALA A 667 -5.46 -9.89 -12.01
C ALA A 667 -6.89 -10.22 -11.50
N PRO A 668 -7.28 -9.77 -10.29
CA PRO A 668 -8.53 -10.22 -9.63
C PRO A 668 -9.80 -9.63 -10.25
N THR A 669 -9.67 -8.57 -11.05
CA THR A 669 -10.80 -7.94 -11.74
C THR A 669 -10.39 -7.52 -13.15
N GLU A 670 -11.39 -7.38 -14.02
CA GLU A 670 -11.16 -6.94 -15.40
C GLU A 670 -10.57 -5.51 -15.45
N VAL A 671 -10.98 -4.63 -14.53
CA VAL A 671 -10.46 -3.26 -14.41
C VAL A 671 -8.96 -3.28 -14.13
N LEU A 672 -8.50 -4.10 -13.18
CA LEU A 672 -7.06 -4.24 -12.91
C LEU A 672 -6.31 -4.90 -14.07
N ALA A 673 -6.90 -5.92 -14.72
CA ALA A 673 -6.29 -6.54 -15.89
C ALA A 673 -6.05 -5.51 -17.01
N GLN A 674 -7.04 -4.66 -17.29
CA GLN A 674 -6.93 -3.56 -18.25
C GLN A 674 -5.91 -2.50 -17.82
N GLN A 675 -5.88 -2.15 -16.53
CA GLN A 675 -4.92 -1.20 -15.99
C GLN A 675 -3.49 -1.71 -16.17
N HIS A 676 -3.21 -2.95 -15.77
CA HIS A 676 -1.90 -3.57 -15.94
C HIS A 676 -1.52 -3.71 -17.41
N HIS A 677 -2.46 -4.09 -18.27
CA HIS A 677 -2.23 -4.16 -19.72
C HIS A 677 -1.78 -2.82 -20.29
N ARG A 678 -2.52 -1.75 -20.03
CA ARG A 678 -2.17 -0.40 -20.48
C ARG A 678 -0.81 0.04 -19.93
N SER A 679 -0.58 -0.13 -18.62
CA SER A 679 0.68 0.27 -17.99
C SER A 679 1.89 -0.50 -18.53
N VAL A 680 1.76 -1.81 -18.77
CA VAL A 680 2.83 -2.64 -19.34
C VAL A 680 3.11 -2.25 -20.80
N VAL A 681 2.07 -2.08 -21.62
CA VAL A 681 2.22 -1.64 -23.02
C VAL A 681 2.90 -0.26 -23.10
N GLU A 682 2.49 0.68 -22.25
CA GLU A 682 3.06 2.03 -22.20
C GLU A 682 4.52 2.01 -21.75
N MET A 683 4.87 1.25 -20.71
CA MET A 683 6.26 1.11 -20.25
C MET A 683 7.17 0.46 -21.29
N MET A 684 6.68 -0.53 -22.03
CA MET A 684 7.44 -1.23 -23.07
C MET A 684 7.53 -0.44 -24.37
N GLY A 685 6.54 0.41 -24.69
CA GLY A 685 6.42 1.15 -25.94
C GLY A 685 6.51 0.23 -27.17
N GLU A 686 7.32 0.59 -28.16
CA GLU A 686 7.62 -0.22 -29.37
C GLU A 686 8.05 -1.68 -29.10
N LEU A 687 8.52 -2.02 -27.88
CA LEU A 687 8.87 -3.39 -27.50
C LEU A 687 7.63 -4.27 -27.22
N ALA A 688 6.45 -3.68 -27.04
CA ALA A 688 5.17 -4.39 -26.88
C ALA A 688 4.42 -4.61 -28.21
N GLU A 689 4.96 -4.10 -29.33
CA GLU A 689 4.32 -4.12 -30.65
C GLU A 689 4.82 -5.28 -31.54
N GLY A 690 5.18 -6.42 -30.93
CA GLY A 690 5.65 -7.60 -31.65
C GLY A 690 4.70 -8.03 -32.77
N GLY A 691 5.22 -8.11 -34.01
CA GLY A 691 4.45 -8.49 -35.20
C GLY A 691 3.64 -7.37 -35.87
N MET A 692 3.72 -6.12 -35.39
CA MET A 692 3.08 -4.96 -36.02
C MET A 692 4.06 -4.12 -36.87
N LEU A 693 3.53 -3.40 -37.86
CA LEU A 693 4.31 -2.46 -38.68
C LEU A 693 4.79 -1.28 -37.81
N GLY A 694 6.09 -1.26 -37.50
CA GLY A 694 6.73 -0.23 -36.66
C GLY A 694 7.32 -0.77 -35.35
N GLY A 695 7.04 -2.03 -34.97
CA GLY A 695 7.62 -2.66 -33.79
C GLY A 695 9.10 -3.01 -33.95
N SER A 696 9.83 -3.08 -32.83
CA SER A 696 11.24 -3.49 -32.80
C SER A 696 11.43 -4.94 -33.25
N GLU A 697 12.58 -5.28 -33.84
CA GLU A 697 12.93 -6.66 -34.26
C GLU A 697 12.93 -7.66 -33.08
N GLN A 698 13.11 -7.17 -31.86
CA GLN A 698 13.08 -7.97 -30.62
C GLN A 698 11.76 -7.84 -29.83
N ALA A 699 10.75 -7.14 -30.37
CA ALA A 699 9.50 -6.88 -29.65
C ALA A 699 8.67 -8.16 -29.39
N THR A 700 7.86 -8.13 -28.33
CA THR A 700 6.88 -9.18 -28.01
C THR A 700 5.47 -8.61 -28.00
N LYS A 701 4.47 -9.46 -28.18
CA LYS A 701 3.05 -9.04 -28.13
C LYS A 701 2.52 -9.15 -26.70
N VAL A 702 1.87 -8.09 -26.22
CA VAL A 702 1.18 -8.06 -24.92
C VAL A 702 -0.33 -8.16 -25.12
N VAL A 703 -0.93 -9.29 -24.71
CA VAL A 703 -2.34 -9.60 -24.96
C VAL A 703 -3.18 -9.52 -23.69
N LEU A 704 -4.38 -8.95 -23.80
CA LEU A 704 -5.38 -8.93 -22.72
C LEU A 704 -6.40 -10.08 -22.93
N LEU A 705 -6.71 -10.85 -21.87
CA LEU A 705 -7.77 -11.86 -21.87
C LEU A 705 -8.74 -11.68 -20.69
N THR A 706 -9.97 -11.22 -20.96
CA THR A 706 -11.04 -11.07 -19.95
C THR A 706 -12.32 -11.81 -20.33
N GLY A 707 -13.23 -11.99 -19.37
CA GLY A 707 -14.53 -12.63 -19.56
C GLY A 707 -15.46 -11.81 -20.46
N SER A 708 -15.36 -10.48 -20.39
CA SER A 708 -16.14 -9.51 -21.15
C SER A 708 -15.75 -9.36 -22.63
N MET A 709 -14.68 -10.00 -23.11
CA MET A 709 -14.23 -9.84 -24.50
C MET A 709 -15.25 -10.37 -25.51
N GLY A 710 -15.48 -9.60 -26.59
CA GLY A 710 -16.25 -10.05 -27.74
C GLY A 710 -15.63 -11.29 -28.40
N VAL A 711 -16.48 -12.14 -29.00
CA VAL A 711 -16.11 -13.46 -29.53
C VAL A 711 -14.91 -13.41 -30.49
N ALA A 712 -14.86 -12.41 -31.38
CA ALA A 712 -13.77 -12.26 -32.35
C ALA A 712 -12.43 -11.92 -31.68
N ALA A 713 -12.41 -10.94 -30.76
CA ALA A 713 -11.21 -10.54 -30.03
C ALA A 713 -10.70 -11.66 -29.12
N ARG A 714 -11.61 -12.36 -28.42
CA ARG A 714 -11.27 -13.52 -27.59
C ARG A 714 -10.68 -14.65 -28.42
N ARG A 715 -11.24 -14.95 -29.60
CA ARG A 715 -10.70 -15.97 -30.50
C ARG A 715 -9.30 -15.63 -30.98
N GLN A 716 -9.04 -14.36 -31.32
CA GLN A 716 -7.70 -13.92 -31.70
C GLN A 716 -6.70 -14.06 -30.54
N ALA A 717 -7.06 -13.62 -29.34
CA ALA A 717 -6.22 -13.78 -28.15
C ALA A 717 -5.87 -15.25 -27.92
N LEU A 718 -6.84 -16.16 -27.97
CA LEU A 718 -6.59 -17.60 -27.82
C LEU A 718 -5.66 -18.17 -28.90
N LEU A 719 -5.74 -17.68 -30.14
CA LEU A 719 -4.82 -18.07 -31.20
C LEU A 719 -3.40 -17.60 -30.88
N ASP A 720 -3.23 -16.33 -30.51
CA ASP A 720 -1.93 -15.74 -30.16
C ASP A 720 -1.26 -16.49 -28.99
N LEU A 721 -2.05 -16.97 -28.03
CA LEU A 721 -1.58 -17.78 -26.89
C LEU A 721 -1.05 -19.16 -27.34
N VAL A 722 -1.79 -19.85 -28.21
CA VAL A 722 -1.46 -21.21 -28.69
C VAL A 722 -0.31 -21.20 -29.69
N THR A 723 -0.19 -20.15 -30.51
CA THR A 723 0.93 -20.00 -31.45
C THR A 723 2.22 -19.51 -30.80
N GLY A 724 2.13 -18.96 -29.58
CA GLY A 724 3.27 -18.38 -28.88
C GLY A 724 3.60 -16.95 -29.29
N GLU A 725 2.78 -16.31 -30.13
CA GLU A 725 2.96 -14.90 -30.52
C GLU A 725 2.80 -13.94 -29.33
N ALA A 726 1.93 -14.29 -28.38
CA ALA A 726 1.76 -13.55 -27.14
C ALA A 726 2.82 -13.95 -26.11
N GLY A 727 3.93 -13.20 -26.03
CA GLY A 727 4.95 -13.43 -25.00
C GLY A 727 4.48 -13.02 -23.60
N ILE A 728 3.62 -12.00 -23.49
CA ILE A 728 2.99 -11.60 -22.23
C ILE A 728 1.48 -11.62 -22.37
N VAL A 729 0.80 -12.26 -21.42
CA VAL A 729 -0.66 -12.31 -21.36
C VAL A 729 -1.13 -11.76 -20.02
N ILE A 730 -2.02 -10.80 -20.03
CA ILE A 730 -2.62 -10.22 -18.82
C ILE A 730 -4.10 -10.55 -18.83
N GLY A 731 -4.65 -11.06 -17.74
CA GLY A 731 -6.04 -11.49 -17.73
C GLY A 731 -6.61 -11.77 -16.36
N THR A 732 -7.90 -12.09 -16.35
CA THR A 732 -8.63 -12.49 -15.14
C THR A 732 -8.71 -14.01 -15.03
N HIS A 733 -9.61 -14.54 -14.21
CA HIS A 733 -9.95 -15.98 -14.17
C HIS A 733 -10.22 -16.61 -15.54
N ALA A 734 -10.52 -15.80 -16.57
CA ALA A 734 -10.60 -16.26 -17.96
C ALA A 734 -9.35 -17.03 -18.41
N LEU A 735 -8.15 -16.73 -17.89
CA LEU A 735 -6.91 -17.46 -18.18
C LEU A 735 -6.92 -18.92 -17.70
N ILE A 736 -7.77 -19.23 -16.72
CA ILE A 736 -7.80 -20.51 -16.02
C ILE A 736 -8.75 -21.50 -16.72
N GLU A 737 -9.68 -21.00 -17.54
CA GLU A 737 -10.66 -21.83 -18.24
C GLU A 737 -10.00 -22.95 -19.06
N ASP A 738 -10.61 -24.15 -19.09
CA ASP A 738 -10.07 -25.34 -19.75
C ASP A 738 -9.69 -25.13 -21.22
N LYS A 739 -10.38 -24.21 -21.88
CA LYS A 739 -10.18 -23.89 -23.31
C LYS A 739 -8.91 -23.09 -23.59
N VAL A 740 -8.31 -22.47 -22.57
CA VAL A 740 -7.09 -21.68 -22.70
C VAL A 740 -5.88 -22.60 -22.66
N GLN A 741 -5.07 -22.55 -23.71
CA GLN A 741 -3.83 -23.31 -23.85
C GLN A 741 -2.70 -22.35 -24.24
N PHE A 742 -1.53 -22.58 -23.68
CA PHE A 742 -0.32 -21.83 -23.98
C PHE A 742 0.63 -22.70 -24.82
N HIS A 743 1.44 -22.07 -25.67
CA HIS A 743 2.50 -22.75 -26.39
C HIS A 743 3.62 -23.25 -25.44
N ASP A 744 4.07 -22.38 -24.54
CA ASP A 744 5.09 -22.64 -23.52
C ASP A 744 4.98 -21.66 -22.34
N LEU A 745 4.07 -21.92 -21.39
CA LEU A 745 3.92 -21.08 -20.19
C LEU A 745 5.11 -21.30 -19.24
N GLY A 746 5.91 -20.26 -19.02
CA GLY A 746 7.13 -20.30 -18.19
C GLY A 746 7.01 -19.57 -16.85
N LEU A 747 6.18 -18.52 -16.74
CA LEU A 747 5.97 -17.77 -15.50
C LEU A 747 4.50 -17.36 -15.35
N VAL A 748 3.98 -17.52 -14.14
CA VAL A 748 2.69 -17.01 -13.70
C VAL A 748 2.91 -15.96 -12.62
N VAL A 749 2.43 -14.75 -12.86
CA VAL A 749 2.40 -13.65 -11.89
C VAL A 749 0.98 -13.51 -11.36
N VAL A 750 0.78 -13.60 -10.04
CA VAL A 750 -0.55 -13.44 -9.42
C VAL A 750 -0.57 -12.15 -8.61
N ASP A 751 -1.43 -11.20 -8.99
CA ASP A 751 -1.63 -9.96 -8.25
C ASP A 751 -2.77 -10.08 -7.23
N GLU A 752 -2.59 -9.52 -6.03
CA GLU A 752 -3.58 -9.51 -4.93
C GLU A 752 -4.13 -10.91 -4.58
N GLN A 753 -3.21 -11.79 -4.13
CA GLN A 753 -3.40 -13.22 -3.90
C GLN A 753 -4.69 -13.63 -3.16
N HIS A 754 -5.20 -12.84 -2.20
CA HIS A 754 -6.33 -13.23 -1.34
C HIS A 754 -7.64 -13.44 -2.09
N ARG A 755 -7.77 -12.98 -3.33
CA ARG A 755 -8.98 -13.15 -4.14
C ARG A 755 -9.02 -14.45 -4.93
N PHE A 756 -7.93 -15.22 -4.95
CA PHE A 756 -7.81 -16.45 -5.72
C PHE A 756 -7.70 -17.70 -4.83
N GLY A 757 -8.59 -18.66 -5.09
CA GLY A 757 -8.59 -19.97 -4.43
C GLY A 757 -7.29 -20.75 -4.70
N VAL A 758 -7.04 -21.81 -3.93
CA VAL A 758 -5.87 -22.69 -4.17
C VAL A 758 -6.04 -23.44 -5.50
N GLU A 759 -7.23 -24.01 -5.75
CA GLU A 759 -7.57 -24.72 -7.00
C GLU A 759 -7.37 -23.88 -8.28
N GLN A 760 -7.55 -22.57 -8.18
CA GLN A 760 -7.37 -21.65 -9.32
C GLN A 760 -5.90 -21.47 -9.70
N ARG A 761 -4.97 -21.65 -8.74
CA ARG A 761 -3.52 -21.55 -8.96
C ARG A 761 -2.99 -22.83 -9.59
N ASP A 762 -3.45 -23.98 -9.11
CA ASP A 762 -3.02 -25.29 -9.61
C ASP A 762 -3.48 -25.52 -11.06
N ALA A 763 -4.67 -25.01 -11.41
CA ALA A 763 -5.17 -25.03 -12.77
C ALA A 763 -4.30 -24.25 -13.77
N LEU A 764 -3.54 -23.23 -13.34
CA LEU A 764 -2.54 -22.55 -14.18
C LEU A 764 -1.21 -23.31 -14.23
N ARG A 765 -0.79 -23.94 -13.12
CA ARG A 765 0.40 -24.80 -13.11
C ARG A 765 0.26 -25.98 -14.07
N GLY A 766 -0.94 -26.56 -14.16
CA GLY A 766 -1.26 -27.65 -15.09
C GLY A 766 -1.35 -27.27 -16.57
N LYS A 767 -1.28 -25.98 -16.92
CA LYS A 767 -1.34 -25.52 -18.33
C LYS A 767 0.02 -25.46 -19.02
N GLY A 768 1.12 -25.52 -18.26
CA GLY A 768 2.46 -25.64 -18.82
C GLY A 768 2.81 -27.09 -19.19
N LYS A 769 3.69 -27.29 -20.18
CA LYS A 769 4.24 -28.63 -20.49
C LYS A 769 5.08 -29.17 -19.33
N GLN A 770 5.75 -28.26 -18.63
CA GLN A 770 6.35 -28.44 -17.32
C GLN A 770 5.73 -27.41 -16.37
N PRO A 771 5.76 -27.63 -15.05
CA PRO A 771 5.23 -26.67 -14.10
C PRO A 771 5.90 -25.29 -14.26
N PRO A 772 5.15 -24.21 -14.53
CA PRO A 772 5.70 -22.87 -14.66
C PRO A 772 6.18 -22.33 -13.31
N HIS A 773 7.08 -21.36 -13.36
CA HIS A 773 7.46 -20.56 -12.20
C HIS A 773 6.27 -19.73 -11.70
N LEU A 774 6.18 -19.50 -10.40
CA LEU A 774 5.09 -18.76 -9.75
C LEU A 774 5.65 -17.59 -8.93
N LEU A 775 5.24 -16.38 -9.31
CA LEU A 775 5.49 -15.15 -8.57
C LEU A 775 4.17 -14.58 -8.06
N VAL A 776 4.05 -14.42 -6.76
CA VAL A 776 2.85 -13.87 -6.12
C VAL A 776 3.15 -12.47 -5.62
N MET A 777 2.27 -11.51 -5.88
CA MET A 777 2.41 -10.14 -5.41
C MET A 777 1.33 -9.81 -4.39
N THR A 778 1.71 -9.10 -3.32
CA THR A 778 0.73 -8.54 -2.38
C THR A 778 1.19 -7.20 -1.81
N ALA A 779 0.24 -6.26 -1.71
CA ALA A 779 0.42 -5.01 -1.00
C ALA A 779 0.20 -5.18 0.53
N THR A 780 -0.44 -6.26 0.96
CA THR A 780 -0.75 -6.53 2.37
C THR A 780 -0.48 -8.00 2.70
N PRO A 781 0.40 -8.32 3.65
CA PRO A 781 0.59 -9.71 4.04
C PRO A 781 -0.74 -10.22 4.62
N ILE A 782 -1.25 -11.37 4.22
CA ILE A 782 -2.52 -11.94 4.74
C ILE A 782 -2.18 -12.85 5.92
N PRO A 783 -3.01 -13.04 6.95
CA PRO A 783 -2.69 -13.95 8.07
C PRO A 783 -2.22 -15.34 7.62
N ARG A 784 -2.90 -15.94 6.64
CA ARG A 784 -2.47 -17.23 6.05
C ARG A 784 -1.10 -17.11 5.37
N THR A 785 -0.86 -16.03 4.62
CA THR A 785 0.41 -15.80 3.95
C THR A 785 1.53 -15.57 4.96
N VAL A 786 1.32 -14.76 6.01
CA VAL A 786 2.23 -14.56 7.15
C VAL A 786 2.56 -15.89 7.81
N ALA A 787 1.55 -16.72 8.05
CA ALA A 787 1.75 -18.03 8.62
C ALA A 787 2.56 -18.93 7.67
N MET A 788 2.26 -18.94 6.38
CA MET A 788 3.04 -19.68 5.37
C MET A 788 4.48 -19.18 5.26
N THR A 789 4.73 -17.89 5.47
CA THR A 789 6.09 -17.33 5.56
C THR A 789 6.82 -17.83 6.80
N VAL A 790 6.17 -17.77 7.95
CA VAL A 790 6.73 -18.24 9.23
C VAL A 790 7.00 -19.74 9.15
N PHE A 791 6.12 -20.50 8.51
CA PHE A 791 6.31 -21.92 8.24
C PHE A 791 7.28 -22.22 7.06
N GLY A 792 7.71 -21.20 6.30
CA GLY A 792 8.69 -21.33 5.23
C GLY A 792 8.23 -22.11 3.99
N ASP A 793 6.93 -22.13 3.68
CA ASP A 793 6.38 -22.81 2.48
C ASP A 793 6.57 -22.00 1.19
N LEU A 794 6.79 -20.68 1.31
CA LEU A 794 7.06 -19.76 0.20
C LEU A 794 8.33 -18.97 0.46
N GLU A 795 9.17 -18.80 -0.56
CA GLU A 795 10.30 -17.87 -0.49
C GLU A 795 9.79 -16.43 -0.59
N THR A 796 10.36 -15.51 0.20
CA THR A 796 9.84 -14.14 0.26
C THR A 796 10.87 -13.09 -0.03
N SER A 797 10.48 -12.16 -0.88
CA SER A 797 11.22 -10.95 -1.19
C SER A 797 10.41 -9.74 -0.72
N VAL A 798 10.97 -8.97 0.22
CA VAL A 798 10.31 -7.80 0.82
C VAL A 798 10.94 -6.52 0.29
N LEU A 799 10.10 -5.60 -0.17
CA LEU A 799 10.42 -4.20 -0.43
C LEU A 799 9.96 -3.40 0.79
N ASP A 800 10.87 -3.19 1.73
CA ASP A 800 10.66 -2.62 3.07
C ASP A 800 10.68 -1.08 3.11
N GLN A 801 10.88 -0.43 1.96
CA GLN A 801 10.96 1.02 1.87
C GLN A 801 9.56 1.64 1.70
N LEU A 802 9.08 2.28 2.76
CA LEU A 802 7.87 3.11 2.75
C LEU A 802 8.00 4.25 1.72
N PRO A 803 6.97 4.45 0.88
CA PRO A 803 6.80 5.66 0.07
C PRO A 803 6.67 6.89 0.98
N ALA A 804 7.71 7.70 1.09
CA ALA A 804 7.62 8.96 1.83
C ALA A 804 6.67 9.92 1.09
N GLY A 805 5.64 10.43 1.79
CA GLY A 805 4.66 11.41 1.28
C GLY A 805 3.22 10.93 1.19
N ARG A 806 2.89 9.75 1.72
CA ARG A 806 1.51 9.42 2.06
C ARG A 806 1.08 10.28 3.25
N SER A 807 0.13 11.19 3.06
CA SER A 807 -0.46 11.92 4.19
C SER A 807 -1.08 10.92 5.17
N PRO A 808 -0.78 11.02 6.48
CA PRO A 808 -1.20 10.01 7.44
C PRO A 808 -2.71 9.90 7.46
N ILE A 809 -3.22 8.67 7.39
CA ILE A 809 -4.65 8.41 7.44
C ILE A 809 -5.04 8.32 8.92
N ALA A 810 -5.64 9.38 9.44
CA ALA A 810 -6.18 9.37 10.79
C ALA A 810 -7.35 8.38 10.82
N SER A 811 -7.19 7.30 11.59
CA SER A 811 -8.20 6.25 11.71
C SER A 811 -8.87 6.32 13.08
N HIS A 812 -10.19 6.38 13.11
CA HIS A 812 -10.95 6.48 14.36
C HIS A 812 -12.15 5.52 14.36
N VAL A 813 -12.38 4.87 15.50
CA VAL A 813 -13.54 4.00 15.66
C VAL A 813 -14.70 4.80 16.24
N VAL A 814 -15.83 4.85 15.52
CA VAL A 814 -17.03 5.61 15.90
C VAL A 814 -18.01 4.68 16.63
N PRO A 815 -18.32 4.90 17.93
CA PRO A 815 -19.25 4.07 18.68
C PRO A 815 -20.69 4.58 18.50
N ALA A 816 -21.40 4.04 17.51
CA ALA A 816 -22.72 4.53 17.11
C ALA A 816 -23.82 4.25 18.16
N ALA A 817 -23.72 3.12 18.88
CA ALA A 817 -24.69 2.75 19.92
C ALA A 817 -24.47 3.53 21.24
N ASP A 818 -23.23 3.59 21.71
CA ASP A 818 -22.90 4.24 23.00
C ASP A 818 -22.93 5.77 22.90
N LYS A 819 -22.54 6.33 21.75
CA LYS A 819 -22.44 7.78 21.53
C LYS A 819 -23.00 8.17 20.16
N PRO A 820 -24.34 8.24 19.99
CA PRO A 820 -24.98 8.56 18.71
C PRO A 820 -24.56 9.91 18.10
N HIS A 821 -24.20 10.88 18.96
CA HIS A 821 -23.69 12.18 18.54
C HIS A 821 -22.34 12.11 17.79
N PHE A 822 -21.52 11.07 18.02
CA PHE A 822 -20.29 10.85 17.26
C PHE A 822 -20.57 10.43 15.81
N LEU A 823 -21.66 9.67 15.58
CA LEU A 823 -22.10 9.33 14.23
C LEU A 823 -22.63 10.57 13.49
N ALA A 824 -23.39 11.42 14.17
CA ALA A 824 -23.81 12.72 13.60
C ALA A 824 -22.59 13.58 13.23
N ARG A 825 -21.59 13.65 14.13
CA ARG A 825 -20.33 14.36 13.88
C ARG A 825 -19.52 13.78 12.72
N ALA A 826 -19.54 12.45 12.55
CA ALA A 826 -18.89 11.79 11.40
C ALA A 826 -19.47 12.28 10.06
N TRP A 827 -20.79 12.42 9.96
CA TRP A 827 -21.43 12.94 8.75
C TRP A 827 -21.19 14.43 8.51
N GLU A 828 -21.19 15.23 9.58
CA GLU A 828 -20.76 16.64 9.49
C GLU A 828 -19.33 16.75 8.95
N ARG A 829 -18.43 15.87 9.43
CA ARG A 829 -17.04 15.84 8.97
C ARG A 829 -16.91 15.45 7.50
N VAL A 830 -17.67 14.47 7.03
CA VAL A 830 -17.74 14.13 5.59
C VAL A 830 -18.20 15.33 4.77
N ARG A 831 -19.21 16.05 5.25
CA ARG A 831 -19.71 17.26 4.58
C ARG A 831 -18.68 18.39 4.56
N GLU A 832 -17.92 18.58 5.63
CA GLU A 832 -16.80 19.54 5.66
C GLU A 832 -15.73 19.20 4.61
N GLU A 833 -15.35 17.93 4.48
CA GLU A 833 -14.40 17.48 3.46
C GLU A 833 -14.92 17.74 2.04
N VAL A 834 -16.18 17.42 1.77
CA VAL A 834 -16.81 17.69 0.46
C VAL A 834 -16.90 19.18 0.17
N GLN A 835 -17.24 20.01 1.17
CA GLN A 835 -17.29 21.47 1.02
C GLN A 835 -15.91 22.08 0.71
N ASN A 836 -14.83 21.42 1.13
CA ASN A 836 -13.46 21.81 0.81
C ASN A 836 -13.02 21.33 -0.59
N GLY A 837 -13.94 20.77 -1.39
CA GLY A 837 -13.68 20.28 -2.73
C GLY A 837 -13.14 18.84 -2.80
N HIS A 838 -13.18 18.10 -1.69
CA HIS A 838 -12.77 16.70 -1.64
C HIS A 838 -13.95 15.75 -1.84
N GLN A 839 -13.67 14.45 -1.88
CA GLN A 839 -14.68 13.41 -2.09
C GLN A 839 -14.60 12.36 -0.98
N ALA A 840 -15.71 11.64 -0.79
CA ALA A 840 -15.82 10.65 0.28
C ALA A 840 -16.35 9.29 -0.19
N TYR A 841 -15.82 8.22 0.41
CA TYR A 841 -16.35 6.87 0.29
C TYR A 841 -17.18 6.50 1.51
N VAL A 842 -18.32 5.86 1.28
CA VAL A 842 -19.13 5.22 2.32
C VAL A 842 -19.30 3.75 1.98
N VAL A 843 -18.77 2.85 2.81
CA VAL A 843 -18.77 1.41 2.54
C VAL A 843 -19.78 0.71 3.44
N CYS A 844 -20.65 -0.10 2.82
CA CYS A 844 -21.62 -0.93 3.53
C CYS A 844 -21.42 -2.43 3.23
N PRO A 845 -21.73 -3.32 4.18
CA PRO A 845 -21.50 -4.76 4.03
C PRO A 845 -22.48 -5.47 3.07
N ARG A 846 -23.66 -4.91 2.77
CA ARG A 846 -24.71 -5.56 1.96
C ARG A 846 -25.25 -4.65 0.85
N ILE A 847 -25.84 -5.22 -0.20
CA ILE A 847 -26.37 -4.48 -1.37
C ILE A 847 -27.80 -3.95 -1.12
N GLY A 848 -28.76 -4.83 -0.74
CA GLY A 848 -30.14 -4.44 -0.39
C GLY A 848 -31.24 -5.35 -0.94
N ASP A 849 -31.02 -6.02 -2.07
CA ASP A 849 -32.08 -6.76 -2.79
C ASP A 849 -32.29 -8.21 -2.30
N ASP A 850 -32.61 -8.43 -1.04
CA ASP A 850 -33.34 -9.66 -0.66
C ASP A 850 -34.71 -9.27 -0.12
N ILE A 851 -35.61 -8.93 -1.04
CA ILE A 851 -37.05 -9.11 -0.85
C ILE A 851 -37.47 -10.09 -1.96
N ASP A 852 -38.11 -11.18 -1.54
CA ASP A 852 -38.71 -12.26 -2.32
C ASP A 852 -37.83 -13.48 -2.72
N GLU A 853 -37.37 -14.23 -1.72
CA GLU A 853 -37.60 -15.69 -1.77
C GLU A 853 -38.82 -16.01 -0.88
N PRO A 854 -39.87 -16.68 -1.39
CA PRO A 854 -41.00 -17.08 -0.56
C PRO A 854 -40.52 -18.12 0.45
N ALA A 855 -40.47 -17.73 1.72
CA ALA A 855 -40.16 -18.63 2.81
C ALA A 855 -41.14 -19.82 2.79
N ASP A 856 -40.57 -21.01 2.61
CA ASP A 856 -41.27 -22.29 2.63
C ASP A 856 -42.16 -22.40 3.89
N PRO A 857 -43.49 -22.52 3.77
CA PRO A 857 -44.43 -22.41 4.89
C PRO A 857 -44.28 -23.53 5.95
N LYS A 858 -43.41 -24.52 5.72
CA LYS A 858 -43.13 -25.61 6.66
C LYS A 858 -42.05 -25.30 7.71
N LYS A 859 -41.29 -24.21 7.59
CA LYS A 859 -40.28 -23.82 8.61
C LYS A 859 -40.81 -22.92 9.74
N ALA A 860 -42.05 -22.44 9.66
CA ALA A 860 -42.63 -21.50 10.63
C ALA A 860 -43.07 -22.13 11.97
N ALA A 861 -42.96 -23.45 12.17
CA ALA A 861 -43.51 -24.14 13.34
C ALA A 861 -42.52 -24.39 14.51
N ARG A 862 -41.26 -23.94 14.41
CA ARG A 862 -40.36 -23.93 15.59
C ARG A 862 -40.39 -22.53 16.21
N LYS A 863 -41.25 -22.36 17.23
CA LYS A 863 -41.25 -21.18 18.11
C LYS A 863 -39.84 -20.91 18.62
N LYS A 864 -39.15 -19.95 18.02
CA LYS A 864 -38.04 -19.24 18.66
C LYS A 864 -38.62 -18.37 19.76
N SER A 865 -37.88 -18.29 20.87
CA SER A 865 -38.22 -17.49 22.04
C SER A 865 -38.21 -16.00 21.65
N PRO A 866 -39.09 -15.16 22.20
CA PRO A 866 -39.09 -13.71 21.93
C PRO A 866 -37.82 -12.99 22.40
N GLU A 867 -36.90 -13.68 23.08
CA GLU A 867 -35.57 -13.16 23.48
C GLU A 867 -34.53 -13.24 22.33
N ASP A 868 -34.71 -14.10 21.32
CA ASP A 868 -33.75 -14.26 20.21
C ASP A 868 -33.95 -13.25 19.05
N GLU A 869 -35.08 -12.53 19.01
CA GLU A 869 -35.38 -11.57 17.93
C GLU A 869 -34.83 -10.15 18.19
N ALA A 870 -34.41 -9.84 19.42
CA ALA A 870 -34.01 -8.49 19.79
C ALA A 870 -32.55 -8.12 19.41
N GLU A 871 -31.72 -9.07 18.96
CA GLU A 871 -30.25 -8.87 19.07
C GLU A 871 -29.43 -8.74 17.80
N LYS A 872 -29.96 -8.90 16.57
CA LYS A 872 -29.18 -8.56 15.37
C LYS A 872 -30.07 -7.91 14.31
N ARG A 873 -30.00 -6.59 14.23
CA ARG A 873 -30.43 -5.88 13.02
C ARG A 873 -29.72 -6.50 11.80
N PRO A 874 -30.40 -6.62 10.63
CA PRO A 874 -29.73 -7.02 9.41
C PRO A 874 -28.61 -6.03 9.06
N PRO A 875 -27.51 -6.49 8.44
CA PRO A 875 -26.41 -5.63 8.03
C PRO A 875 -26.89 -4.55 7.08
N LEU A 876 -26.34 -3.34 7.23
CA LEU A 876 -26.75 -2.17 6.46
C LEU A 876 -26.55 -2.39 4.95
N ALA A 877 -27.60 -2.10 4.19
CA ALA A 877 -27.63 -2.21 2.73
C ALA A 877 -27.22 -0.89 2.07
N VAL A 878 -26.41 -0.96 1.02
CA VAL A 878 -25.94 0.19 0.24
C VAL A 878 -27.11 1.02 -0.29
N LEU A 879 -28.15 0.38 -0.83
CA LEU A 879 -29.32 1.10 -1.38
C LEU A 879 -30.08 1.87 -0.30
N ASP A 880 -30.30 1.26 0.86
CA ASP A 880 -30.99 1.89 1.99
C ASP A 880 -30.16 3.02 2.59
N VAL A 881 -28.86 2.81 2.76
CA VAL A 881 -27.94 3.81 3.30
C VAL A 881 -27.78 4.99 2.34
N ALA A 882 -27.66 4.75 1.04
CA ALA A 882 -27.56 5.83 0.06
C ALA A 882 -28.82 6.71 0.05
N ASP A 883 -30.01 6.11 0.07
CA ASP A 883 -31.27 6.86 0.12
C ASP A 883 -31.42 7.66 1.43
N GLN A 884 -31.06 7.05 2.57
CA GLN A 884 -31.06 7.73 3.87
C GLN A 884 -30.06 8.89 3.92
N LEU A 885 -28.86 8.73 3.39
CA LEU A 885 -27.83 9.77 3.36
C LEU A 885 -28.23 10.93 2.44
N ALA A 886 -28.73 10.63 1.25
CA ALA A 886 -29.16 11.63 0.27
C ALA A 886 -30.36 12.46 0.77
N LYS A 887 -31.31 11.84 1.47
CA LYS A 887 -32.48 12.54 2.05
C LYS A 887 -32.19 13.19 3.41
N GLY A 888 -31.18 12.70 4.13
CA GLY A 888 -30.86 13.10 5.49
C GLY A 888 -29.57 13.94 5.58
N PRO A 889 -28.51 13.43 6.23
CA PRO A 889 -27.35 14.23 6.62
C PRO A 889 -26.51 14.76 5.45
N LEU A 890 -26.54 14.11 4.28
CA LEU A 890 -25.79 14.53 3.09
C LEU A 890 -26.70 15.21 2.05
N ARG A 891 -27.87 15.71 2.47
CA ARG A 891 -28.80 16.41 1.59
C ARG A 891 -28.13 17.59 0.87
N GLY A 892 -28.24 17.57 -0.46
CA GLY A 892 -27.68 18.60 -1.35
C GLY A 892 -26.30 18.25 -1.93
N LEU A 893 -25.73 17.08 -1.61
CA LEU A 893 -24.53 16.55 -2.24
C LEU A 893 -24.89 15.53 -3.35
N ALA A 894 -24.01 15.36 -4.33
CA ALA A 894 -24.13 14.34 -5.36
C ALA A 894 -23.70 12.97 -4.81
N VAL A 895 -24.67 12.14 -4.46
CA VAL A 895 -24.47 10.79 -3.91
C VAL A 895 -24.79 9.75 -4.99
N GLU A 896 -23.83 8.92 -5.36
CA GLU A 896 -24.04 7.77 -6.26
C GLU A 896 -23.74 6.43 -5.57
N VAL A 897 -24.29 5.36 -6.13
CA VAL A 897 -24.19 3.99 -5.62
C VAL A 897 -23.29 3.15 -6.50
N LEU A 898 -22.43 2.32 -5.88
CA LEU A 898 -21.65 1.30 -6.58
C LEU A 898 -21.67 -0.06 -5.87
N HIS A 899 -22.18 -1.09 -6.54
CA HIS A 899 -22.24 -2.43 -5.97
C HIS A 899 -21.92 -3.55 -6.97
N GLY A 900 -21.64 -4.75 -6.46
CA GLY A 900 -21.11 -5.87 -7.24
C GLY A 900 -22.04 -6.37 -8.35
N ARG A 901 -23.36 -6.24 -8.14
CA ARG A 901 -24.40 -6.63 -9.11
C ARG A 901 -24.60 -5.66 -10.29
N MET A 902 -23.97 -4.47 -10.29
CA MET A 902 -24.10 -3.54 -11.42
C MET A 902 -23.37 -4.06 -12.67
N PRO A 903 -23.89 -3.78 -13.88
CA PRO A 903 -23.18 -4.04 -15.14
C PRO A 903 -21.78 -3.38 -15.16
N PRO A 904 -20.77 -4.00 -15.79
CA PRO A 904 -19.40 -3.45 -15.85
C PRO A 904 -19.34 -2.04 -16.43
N ASP A 905 -20.05 -1.78 -17.54
CA ASP A 905 -20.06 -0.46 -18.20
C ASP A 905 -20.62 0.65 -17.29
N ASP A 906 -21.63 0.32 -16.48
CA ASP A 906 -22.25 1.24 -15.52
C ASP A 906 -21.30 1.53 -14.35
N LYS A 907 -20.59 0.51 -13.84
CA LYS A 907 -19.56 0.69 -12.80
C LYS A 907 -18.45 1.61 -13.29
N ASP A 908 -17.97 1.40 -14.50
CA ASP A 908 -16.93 2.25 -15.09
C ASP A 908 -17.41 3.68 -15.31
N ALA A 909 -18.67 3.88 -15.71
CA ALA A 909 -19.25 5.20 -15.87
C ALA A 909 -19.37 5.96 -14.53
N VAL A 910 -19.84 5.28 -13.48
CA VAL A 910 -19.89 5.82 -12.10
C VAL A 910 -18.49 6.18 -11.61
N MET A 911 -17.52 5.29 -11.79
CA MET A 911 -16.14 5.53 -11.36
C MET A 911 -15.46 6.65 -12.15
N ARG A 912 -15.78 6.84 -13.43
CA ARG A 912 -15.29 7.99 -14.21
C ARG A 912 -15.85 9.32 -13.71
N ARG A 913 -17.16 9.39 -13.42
CA ARG A 913 -17.78 10.59 -12.83
C ARG A 913 -17.21 10.89 -11.45
N PHE A 914 -17.04 9.86 -10.62
CA PHE A 914 -16.40 10.01 -9.32
C PHE A 914 -14.93 10.46 -9.47
N ALA A 915 -14.13 9.89 -10.37
CA ALA A 915 -12.75 10.36 -10.58
C ALA A 915 -12.67 11.80 -11.14
N ALA A 916 -13.67 12.25 -11.91
CA ALA A 916 -13.75 13.59 -12.47
C ALA A 916 -14.23 14.67 -11.48
N GLY A 917 -14.74 14.26 -10.30
CA GLY A 917 -15.31 15.18 -9.32
C GLY A 917 -16.80 15.50 -9.51
N ASP A 918 -17.49 14.84 -10.45
CA ASP A 918 -18.93 15.02 -10.70
C ASP A 918 -19.81 14.39 -9.60
N THR A 919 -19.23 13.50 -8.79
CA THR A 919 -19.89 12.81 -7.68
C THR A 919 -19.13 13.10 -6.39
N ASP A 920 -19.79 13.67 -5.39
CA ASP A 920 -19.19 14.06 -4.12
C ASP A 920 -18.94 12.85 -3.21
N VAL A 921 -19.93 11.95 -3.14
CA VAL A 921 -19.94 10.82 -2.21
C VAL A 921 -20.32 9.54 -2.93
N LEU A 922 -19.45 8.54 -2.85
CA LEU A 922 -19.71 7.21 -3.41
C LEU A 922 -20.09 6.24 -2.30
N VAL A 923 -21.33 5.76 -2.31
CA VAL A 923 -21.82 4.72 -1.40
C VAL A 923 -21.65 3.37 -2.07
N ALA A 924 -20.76 2.53 -1.53
CA ALA A 924 -20.37 1.29 -2.19
C ALA A 924 -20.35 0.07 -1.27
N THR A 925 -20.39 -1.12 -1.86
CA THR A 925 -19.96 -2.34 -1.16
C THR A 925 -18.44 -2.48 -1.22
N THR A 926 -17.90 -3.61 -0.76
CA THR A 926 -16.49 -4.03 -0.88
C THR A 926 -15.92 -4.08 -2.31
N VAL A 927 -16.68 -3.68 -3.33
CA VAL A 927 -16.21 -3.65 -4.73
C VAL A 927 -15.12 -2.59 -4.94
N ILE A 928 -15.14 -1.51 -4.14
CA ILE A 928 -14.08 -0.49 -4.18
C ILE A 928 -12.75 -0.97 -3.58
N GLU A 929 -12.71 -2.20 -3.03
CA GLU A 929 -11.45 -2.84 -2.62
C GLU A 929 -10.49 -2.98 -3.81
N VAL A 930 -10.97 -2.89 -5.06
CA VAL A 930 -10.18 -3.12 -6.27
C VAL A 930 -10.27 -1.95 -7.26
N GLY A 931 -9.10 -1.35 -7.58
CA GLY A 931 -8.83 -0.90 -8.96
C GLY A 931 -9.04 0.55 -9.39
N VAL A 932 -9.36 1.53 -8.54
CA VAL A 932 -9.31 2.95 -8.96
C VAL A 932 -8.67 3.81 -7.89
N ASN A 933 -7.73 4.66 -8.29
CA ASN A 933 -7.09 5.66 -7.45
C ASN A 933 -7.78 7.01 -7.68
N VAL A 934 -8.37 7.59 -6.63
CA VAL A 934 -8.97 8.93 -6.67
C VAL A 934 -8.21 9.79 -5.67
N PRO A 935 -7.18 10.56 -6.10
CA PRO A 935 -6.34 11.36 -5.21
C PRO A 935 -7.11 12.37 -4.36
N ASN A 936 -8.24 12.87 -4.89
CA ASN A 936 -9.12 13.84 -4.21
C ASN A 936 -10.06 13.21 -3.16
N ALA A 937 -10.06 11.88 -3.01
CA ALA A 937 -10.86 11.20 -1.98
C ALA A 937 -10.13 11.21 -0.63
N THR A 938 -10.61 12.02 0.32
CA THR A 938 -9.97 12.24 1.62
C THR A 938 -10.67 11.51 2.76
N ALA A 939 -11.98 11.22 2.64
CA ALA A 939 -12.76 10.59 3.71
C ALA A 939 -13.24 9.16 3.34
N MET A 940 -13.06 8.22 4.26
CA MET A 940 -13.56 6.84 4.18
C MET A 940 -14.42 6.55 5.41
N VAL A 941 -15.69 6.22 5.22
CA VAL A 941 -16.60 5.79 6.29
C VAL A 941 -17.01 4.35 6.07
N ILE A 942 -16.70 3.47 7.01
CA ILE A 942 -17.05 2.04 6.93
C ILE A 942 -18.17 1.76 7.94
N MET A 943 -19.37 1.47 7.43
CA MET A 943 -20.54 1.13 8.21
C MET A 943 -20.48 -0.34 8.66
N ASP A 944 -20.91 -0.63 9.89
CA ASP A 944 -20.80 -1.99 10.48
C ASP A 944 -19.37 -2.56 10.37
N ALA A 945 -18.35 -1.75 10.69
CA ALA A 945 -16.94 -2.10 10.52
C ALA A 945 -16.54 -3.39 11.26
N ASP A 946 -17.25 -3.75 12.35
CA ASP A 946 -17.08 -5.01 13.08
C ASP A 946 -17.42 -6.28 12.25
N ARG A 947 -18.05 -6.13 11.09
CA ARG A 947 -18.35 -7.23 10.16
C ARG A 947 -17.30 -7.44 9.08
N PHE A 948 -16.34 -6.54 8.95
CA PHE A 948 -15.26 -6.63 7.96
C PHE A 948 -14.02 -7.29 8.57
N GLY A 949 -13.27 -8.05 7.76
CA GLY A 949 -11.96 -8.57 8.15
C GLY A 949 -10.89 -7.46 8.21
N VAL A 950 -9.84 -7.66 9.00
CA VAL A 950 -8.75 -6.66 9.16
C VAL A 950 -8.09 -6.31 7.82
N SER A 951 -7.80 -7.31 6.96
CA SER A 951 -7.22 -7.06 5.64
C SER A 951 -8.14 -6.23 4.73
N GLN A 952 -9.46 -6.43 4.82
CA GLN A 952 -10.43 -5.64 4.05
C GLN A 952 -10.48 -4.19 4.55
N LEU A 953 -10.52 -3.99 5.87
CA LEU A 953 -10.44 -2.66 6.48
C LEU A 953 -9.17 -1.93 6.07
N HIS A 954 -8.05 -2.64 6.00
CA HIS A 954 -6.78 -2.09 5.54
C HIS A 954 -6.81 -1.65 4.07
N GLN A 955 -7.34 -2.50 3.19
CA GLN A 955 -7.46 -2.22 1.76
C GLN A 955 -8.40 -1.04 1.49
N LEU A 956 -9.56 -1.00 2.17
CA LEU A 956 -10.51 0.10 2.11
C LEU A 956 -9.90 1.40 2.64
N ARG A 957 -9.23 1.36 3.81
CA ARG A 957 -8.47 2.51 4.33
C ARG A 957 -7.45 3.01 3.32
N GLY A 958 -6.77 2.09 2.63
CA GLY A 958 -5.79 2.40 1.60
C GLY A 958 -6.34 3.04 0.32
N ARG A 959 -7.65 3.23 0.18
CA ARG A 959 -8.28 3.94 -0.95
C ARG A 959 -8.37 5.46 -0.74
N VAL A 960 -8.13 5.95 0.47
CA VAL A 960 -8.11 7.40 0.79
C VAL A 960 -6.73 7.84 1.23
N GLY A 961 -6.49 9.15 1.22
CA GLY A 961 -5.18 9.73 1.59
C GLY A 961 -4.10 9.43 0.55
N ARG A 962 -4.49 9.42 -0.74
CA ARG A 962 -3.60 9.23 -1.88
C ARG A 962 -3.16 10.54 -2.55
N GLY A 963 -3.79 11.67 -2.20
CA GLY A 963 -3.35 13.04 -2.54
C GLY A 963 -2.66 13.75 -1.36
N SER A 964 -2.49 15.08 -1.40
CA SER A 964 -1.85 15.84 -0.30
C SER A 964 -2.70 15.93 0.96
N ALA A 965 -4.02 15.89 0.83
CA ALA A 965 -4.91 16.13 1.93
C ALA A 965 -4.90 14.92 2.89
N PRO A 966 -4.88 15.16 4.22
CA PRO A 966 -4.85 14.08 5.20
C PRO A 966 -6.08 13.19 5.04
N GLY A 967 -5.85 11.90 4.92
CA GLY A 967 -6.93 10.92 4.86
C GLY A 967 -7.61 10.78 6.22
N LEU A 968 -8.93 10.60 6.23
CA LEU A 968 -9.71 10.28 7.41
C LEU A 968 -10.43 8.96 7.19
N CYS A 969 -10.21 7.98 8.07
CA CYS A 969 -10.92 6.70 8.05
C CYS A 969 -11.76 6.54 9.33
N LEU A 970 -13.08 6.44 9.17
CA LEU A 970 -14.04 6.30 10.27
C LEU A 970 -14.65 4.90 10.26
N LEU A 971 -14.35 4.12 11.29
CA LEU A 971 -14.83 2.75 11.48
C LEU A 971 -16.08 2.77 12.37
N VAL A 972 -17.27 2.74 11.78
CA VAL A 972 -18.53 2.82 12.52
C VAL A 972 -18.91 1.44 13.06
N SER A 973 -19.13 1.33 14.37
CA SER A 973 -19.57 0.09 15.02
C SER A 973 -20.55 0.35 16.16
N GLU A 974 -21.48 -0.57 16.35
CA GLU A 974 -22.45 -0.60 17.46
C GLU A 974 -22.03 -1.54 18.60
N MET A 975 -20.85 -2.16 18.48
CA MET A 975 -20.36 -3.12 19.48
C MET A 975 -19.89 -2.41 20.77
N PRO A 976 -20.17 -2.98 21.96
CA PRO A 976 -19.72 -2.44 23.24
C PRO A 976 -18.19 -2.32 23.35
N GLU A 977 -17.71 -1.35 24.14
CA GLU A 977 -16.27 -1.06 24.30
C GLU A 977 -15.42 -2.26 24.76
N ALA A 978 -15.97 -3.09 25.64
CA ALA A 978 -15.30 -4.28 26.16
C ALA A 978 -15.32 -5.49 25.21
N SER A 979 -15.95 -5.39 24.03
CA SER A 979 -16.07 -6.53 23.12
C SER A 979 -14.76 -6.80 22.34
N PRO A 980 -14.43 -8.07 22.02
CA PRO A 980 -13.27 -8.40 21.19
C PRO A 980 -13.31 -7.73 19.81
N ALA A 981 -14.50 -7.60 19.21
CA ALA A 981 -14.69 -6.92 17.93
C ALA A 981 -14.30 -5.43 18.00
N ARG A 982 -14.55 -4.77 19.14
CA ARG A 982 -14.14 -3.38 19.35
C ARG A 982 -12.64 -3.25 19.55
N GLN A 983 -12.04 -4.14 20.33
CA GLN A 983 -10.57 -4.18 20.51
C GLN A 983 -9.86 -4.35 19.16
N ARG A 984 -10.36 -5.24 18.29
CA ARG A 984 -9.87 -5.39 16.91
C ARG A 984 -9.89 -4.08 16.13
N LEU A 985 -11.03 -3.37 16.13
CA LEU A 985 -11.15 -2.10 15.40
C LEU A 985 -10.20 -1.03 15.95
N ASN A 986 -9.98 -0.99 17.26
CA ASN A 986 -9.03 -0.07 17.88
C ASN A 986 -7.59 -0.40 17.46
N SER A 987 -7.22 -1.67 17.41
CA SER A 987 -5.91 -2.11 16.91
C SER A 987 -5.73 -1.73 15.43
N VAL A 988 -6.76 -1.91 14.60
CA VAL A 988 -6.73 -1.50 13.18
C VAL A 988 -6.58 0.02 13.04
N ALA A 989 -7.22 0.79 13.91
CA ALA A 989 -7.12 2.24 13.92
C ALA A 989 -5.76 2.76 14.41
N ALA A 990 -5.04 1.98 15.23
CA ALA A 990 -3.81 2.41 15.89
C ALA A 990 -2.56 2.33 15.01
N THR A 991 -2.53 1.43 14.01
CA THR A 991 -1.35 1.23 13.16
C THR A 991 -1.66 1.42 11.68
N LEU A 992 -0.73 2.06 10.97
CA LEU A 992 -0.76 2.20 9.51
C LEU A 992 -0.03 1.05 8.79
N ASP A 993 0.76 0.28 9.53
CA ASP A 993 1.63 -0.77 9.01
C ASP A 993 0.82 -2.04 8.69
N GLY A 994 0.87 -2.47 7.41
CA GLY A 994 0.22 -3.69 6.95
C GLY A 994 0.79 -4.95 7.59
N PHE A 995 2.05 -4.96 8.05
CA PHE A 995 2.68 -6.11 8.71
C PHE A 995 2.13 -6.31 10.13
N GLU A 996 2.13 -5.24 10.92
CA GLU A 996 1.57 -5.26 12.28
C GLU A 996 0.08 -5.60 12.27
N LEU A 997 -0.69 -5.09 11.30
CA LEU A 997 -2.11 -5.44 11.16
C LEU A 997 -2.36 -6.92 10.92
N SER A 998 -1.48 -7.59 10.17
CA SER A 998 -1.64 -8.99 9.82
C SER A 998 -1.19 -9.92 10.93
N ARG A 999 -0.22 -9.49 11.75
CA ARG A 999 0.10 -10.14 13.03
C ARG A 999 -1.09 -10.06 13.98
N ILE A 1000 -1.67 -8.87 14.14
CA ILE A 1000 -2.87 -8.65 14.96
C ILE A 1000 -4.06 -9.49 14.46
N ASP A 1001 -4.30 -9.58 13.15
CA ASP A 1001 -5.38 -10.41 12.60
C ASP A 1001 -5.12 -11.92 12.81
N LEU A 1002 -3.86 -12.36 12.79
CA LEU A 1002 -3.49 -13.74 13.09
C LEU A 1002 -3.63 -14.06 14.59
N GLU A 1003 -3.21 -13.17 15.50
CA GLU A 1003 -3.38 -13.32 16.95
C GLU A 1003 -4.86 -13.42 17.36
N GLN A 1004 -5.73 -12.63 16.71
CA GLN A 1004 -7.14 -12.52 17.09
C GLN A 1004 -8.04 -13.58 16.46
N ARG A 1005 -7.75 -13.99 15.22
CA ARG A 1005 -8.41 -15.15 14.61
C ARG A 1005 -7.70 -16.41 15.09
N ARG A 1006 -8.02 -16.85 16.32
CA ARG A 1006 -7.56 -18.15 16.86
C ARG A 1006 -7.45 -19.17 15.73
N GLU A 1007 -6.24 -19.67 15.56
CA GLU A 1007 -5.69 -20.48 14.46
C GLU A 1007 -6.70 -21.37 13.74
N GLY A 1008 -7.53 -20.79 12.87
CA GLY A 1008 -8.29 -21.55 11.89
C GLY A 1008 -7.34 -22.19 10.89
N ASP A 1009 -7.74 -23.34 10.33
CA ASP A 1009 -6.95 -24.20 9.43
C ASP A 1009 -6.01 -23.42 8.48
N VAL A 1010 -4.76 -23.27 8.92
CA VAL A 1010 -3.71 -22.52 8.20
C VAL A 1010 -3.27 -23.29 6.95
N LEU A 1011 -3.47 -24.60 6.95
CA LEU A 1011 -2.88 -25.57 6.00
C LEU A 1011 -3.92 -26.35 5.19
N GLY A 1012 -5.22 -26.10 5.39
CA GLY A 1012 -6.29 -26.82 4.68
C GLY A 1012 -7.33 -25.93 4.01
N GLN A 1013 -8.20 -26.56 3.21
CA GLN A 1013 -9.16 -25.88 2.33
C GLN A 1013 -10.31 -25.17 3.08
N ALA A 1014 -10.56 -25.46 4.36
CA ALA A 1014 -11.76 -24.99 5.06
C ALA A 1014 -11.68 -23.51 5.48
N GLN A 1015 -12.44 -22.64 4.79
CA GLN A 1015 -12.50 -21.20 5.10
C GLN A 1015 -13.41 -20.82 6.29
N SER A 1016 -14.09 -21.77 6.94
CA SER A 1016 -14.95 -21.45 8.09
C SER A 1016 -15.16 -22.63 9.06
N GLY A 1017 -14.70 -22.46 10.30
CA GLY A 1017 -15.38 -22.98 11.50
C GLY A 1017 -15.16 -24.43 11.91
N ALA A 1018 -14.30 -25.21 11.26
CA ALA A 1018 -14.01 -26.59 11.70
C ALA A 1018 -12.51 -26.78 11.95
N ARG A 1019 -12.19 -27.06 13.23
CA ARG A 1019 -10.90 -27.48 13.82
C ARG A 1019 -9.68 -26.57 13.58
N THR A 1020 -9.08 -26.10 14.67
CA THR A 1020 -7.69 -25.59 14.66
C THR A 1020 -6.76 -26.78 14.44
N SER A 1021 -5.80 -26.68 13.50
CA SER A 1021 -4.84 -27.76 13.22
C SER A 1021 -3.71 -27.83 14.24
N LEU A 1022 -3.38 -26.70 14.87
CA LEU A 1022 -2.41 -26.56 15.95
C LEU A 1022 -3.16 -26.52 17.29
N ARG A 1023 -2.64 -27.22 18.31
CA ARG A 1023 -3.27 -27.34 19.64
C ARG A 1023 -2.49 -26.58 20.71
N VAL A 1024 -1.17 -26.46 20.57
CA VAL A 1024 -0.27 -25.80 21.54
C VAL A 1024 0.66 -24.78 20.88
N LEU A 1025 1.07 -25.04 19.63
CA LEU A 1025 1.98 -24.18 18.89
C LEU A 1025 1.28 -22.90 18.44
N ALA A 1026 1.77 -21.75 18.91
CA ALA A 1026 1.31 -20.45 18.48
C ALA A 1026 2.25 -19.87 17.42
N VAL A 1027 1.77 -19.68 16.20
CA VAL A 1027 2.63 -19.33 15.03
C VAL A 1027 3.51 -18.10 15.27
N ILE A 1028 2.99 -17.08 15.95
CA ILE A 1028 3.72 -15.83 16.22
C ILE A 1028 4.60 -15.94 17.47
N GLU A 1029 4.07 -16.50 18.56
CA GLU A 1029 4.81 -16.58 19.82
C GLU A 1029 5.97 -17.58 19.73
N ASP A 1030 5.84 -18.60 18.89
CA ASP A 1030 6.76 -19.73 18.76
C ASP A 1030 7.56 -19.71 17.43
N GLU A 1031 7.72 -18.55 16.80
CA GLU A 1031 8.46 -18.38 15.54
C GLU A 1031 9.87 -19.00 15.59
N GLU A 1032 10.60 -18.80 16.70
CA GLU A 1032 11.93 -19.38 16.90
C GLU A 1032 11.90 -20.92 16.94
N VAL A 1033 10.87 -21.51 17.56
CA VAL A 1033 10.71 -22.98 17.61
C VAL A 1033 10.43 -23.52 16.21
N ILE A 1034 9.58 -22.83 15.45
CA ILE A 1034 9.26 -23.21 14.06
C ILE A 1034 10.50 -23.12 13.17
N ALA A 1035 11.28 -22.04 13.29
CA ALA A 1035 12.51 -21.86 12.53
C ALA A 1035 13.55 -22.96 12.83
N GLN A 1036 13.76 -23.28 14.10
CA GLN A 1036 14.67 -24.35 14.50
C GLN A 1036 14.16 -25.73 14.04
N ALA A 1037 12.85 -25.99 14.17
CA ALA A 1037 12.24 -27.23 13.67
C ALA A 1037 12.40 -27.38 12.15
N ARG A 1038 12.36 -26.27 11.39
CA ARG A 1038 12.59 -26.27 9.94
C ARG A 1038 13.99 -26.73 9.57
N GLU A 1039 15.02 -26.21 10.23
CA GLU A 1039 16.41 -26.59 9.96
C GLU A 1039 16.62 -28.10 10.15
N GLU A 1040 16.11 -28.63 11.26
CA GLU A 1040 16.20 -30.06 11.60
C GLU A 1040 15.38 -30.92 10.62
N ALA A 1041 14.17 -30.47 10.26
CA ALA A 1041 13.31 -31.18 9.32
C ALA A 1041 13.92 -31.25 7.92
N VAL A 1042 14.58 -30.18 7.46
CA VAL A 1042 15.31 -30.17 6.19
C VAL A 1042 16.43 -31.19 6.20
N THR A 1043 17.21 -31.27 7.29
CA THR A 1043 18.28 -32.27 7.42
C THR A 1043 17.72 -33.69 7.38
N VAL A 1044 16.68 -34.00 8.17
CA VAL A 1044 16.06 -35.33 8.22
C VAL A 1044 15.50 -35.75 6.85
N VAL A 1045 14.76 -34.87 6.18
CA VAL A 1045 14.16 -35.18 4.87
C VAL A 1045 15.21 -35.29 3.77
N THR A 1046 16.30 -34.52 3.83
CA THR A 1046 17.38 -34.63 2.84
C THR A 1046 18.11 -35.97 2.94
N GLU A 1047 18.26 -36.51 4.14
CA GLU A 1047 18.91 -37.81 4.39
C GLU A 1047 17.98 -39.00 4.12
N ASP A 1048 16.70 -38.91 4.51
CA ASP A 1048 15.71 -39.98 4.38
C ASP A 1048 14.32 -39.42 4.01
N PRO A 1049 14.06 -39.11 2.72
CA PRO A 1049 12.80 -38.52 2.28
C PRO A 1049 11.56 -39.37 2.57
N GLU A 1050 11.73 -40.69 2.65
CA GLU A 1050 10.65 -41.63 2.94
C GLU A 1050 10.45 -41.85 4.44
N LEU A 1051 11.30 -41.32 5.32
CA LEU A 1051 11.28 -41.51 6.77
C LEU A 1051 11.32 -43.00 7.17
N THR A 1052 12.07 -43.82 6.43
CA THR A 1052 12.26 -45.26 6.72
C THR A 1052 12.95 -45.53 8.04
N ALA A 1053 13.87 -44.66 8.45
CA ALA A 1053 14.57 -44.73 9.73
C ALA A 1053 13.73 -44.20 10.91
N TYR A 1054 12.62 -43.50 10.64
CA TYR A 1054 11.80 -42.81 11.65
C TYR A 1054 10.32 -43.21 11.56
N PRO A 1055 9.94 -44.45 11.90
CA PRO A 1055 8.56 -44.93 11.76
C PRO A 1055 7.55 -44.21 12.67
N GLY A 1056 7.98 -43.73 13.85
CA GLY A 1056 7.15 -42.92 14.74
C GLY A 1056 6.78 -41.57 14.12
N LEU A 1057 7.76 -40.89 13.53
CA LEU A 1057 7.57 -39.63 12.80
C LEU A 1057 6.67 -39.81 11.58
N ARG A 1058 6.86 -40.89 10.81
CA ARG A 1058 5.99 -41.22 9.67
C ARG A 1058 4.54 -41.41 10.11
N THR A 1059 4.31 -42.16 11.18
CA THR A 1059 2.95 -42.39 11.70
C THR A 1059 2.29 -41.09 12.16
N ALA A 1060 3.05 -40.22 12.84
CA ALA A 1060 2.56 -38.91 13.24
C ALA A 1060 2.27 -37.99 12.05
N LEU A 1061 3.07 -38.08 10.99
CA LEU A 1061 2.83 -37.40 9.73
C LEU A 1061 1.54 -37.90 9.08
N ASP A 1062 1.38 -39.20 8.91
CA ASP A 1062 0.17 -39.81 8.32
C ASP A 1062 -1.10 -39.43 9.12
N ALA A 1063 -1.02 -39.37 10.45
CA ALA A 1063 -2.13 -38.93 11.30
C ALA A 1063 -2.43 -37.41 11.22
N LEU A 1064 -1.43 -36.59 10.86
CA LEU A 1064 -1.62 -35.16 10.61
C LEU A 1064 -2.27 -34.93 9.23
N LEU A 1065 -1.97 -35.81 8.28
CA LEU A 1065 -2.42 -35.78 6.88
C LEU A 1065 -3.67 -36.65 6.68
N ASP A 1066 -4.83 -36.23 7.22
CA ASP A 1066 -6.13 -36.86 6.87
C ASP A 1066 -6.35 -36.90 5.33
N ASP A 1067 -7.16 -37.83 4.80
CA ASP A 1067 -7.45 -38.02 3.35
C ASP A 1067 -7.83 -36.71 2.59
N GLU A 1068 -8.44 -35.73 3.26
CA GLU A 1068 -8.74 -34.40 2.67
C GLU A 1068 -7.51 -33.47 2.58
N ARG A 1069 -6.54 -33.64 3.49
CA ARG A 1069 -5.25 -32.93 3.53
C ARG A 1069 -4.22 -33.56 2.60
N GLU A 1070 -4.26 -34.88 2.43
CA GLU A 1070 -3.49 -35.58 1.39
C GLU A 1070 -3.88 -35.07 -0.01
N GLN A 1071 -5.18 -34.91 -0.28
CA GLN A 1071 -5.63 -34.27 -1.52
C GLN A 1071 -5.20 -32.80 -1.67
N TYR A 1072 -4.95 -32.08 -0.59
CA TYR A 1072 -4.40 -30.72 -0.65
C TYR A 1072 -2.90 -30.72 -0.92
N LEU A 1073 -2.17 -31.70 -0.39
CA LEU A 1073 -0.73 -31.85 -0.57
C LEU A 1073 -0.35 -32.49 -1.91
N GLU A 1074 -1.17 -33.39 -2.45
CA GLU A 1074 -0.99 -33.97 -3.78
C GLU A 1074 -1.41 -33.00 -4.90
N LYS A 1075 -2.24 -31.99 -4.61
CA LYS A 1075 -2.73 -31.02 -5.61
C LYS A 1075 -1.93 -29.71 -5.63
N GLY A 1076 -1.05 -29.47 -4.65
CA GLY A 1076 -0.36 -28.19 -4.41
C GLY A 1076 1.03 -28.01 -5.03
#